data_AF-A0AAV1E762-F1
#
_entry.id   AF-A0AAV1E762-F1
#
_cell.length_a   1.000
_cell.length_b   1.000
_cell.length_c   1.000
_cell.angle_alpha   90.00
_cell.angle_beta   90.00
_cell.angle_gamma   90.00
#
_symmetry.space_group_name_H-M   'P 1'
#
loop_
_entity.id
_entity.type
_entity.pdbx_description
1 polymer ?
#
loop_
_entity_poly.entity_id
_entity_poly.type
_entity_poly.pdbx_seq_one_letter_code
_entity_poly.pdbx_strand_id
1 'polypeptide(L)'
;MLIHTSVLKLVLLAFCSYLFLVWIAIDATNPMINPRKSCIDFDPLHNSDHPSEEGNIISNSNFSDGLNHWSGRGCKIVLHETMADGGIVPHSGNFFASTTQRTHSWNGIQQDITGKLHRKLVYEVDAAVRVFSNNVNTTTAEIQATLYWINQSDDQHENYMEIARVQATNKDWVQMKGKFAINGFASRVIIFLQGPPPGNDILLSSFVLKHAAKETPSPRPIIKDPGYGVNIITNSHLNKGSLYGWFPFGNCSLSVGTGSPLVLPPIANASLGAHHRQPLSGRYIIAKNRKEKTTGPAQMITDKVKLYLTYQVSAWVRIGHAGSGNSSTPQTVNLVLSADDQLVNGGQVELVDDGWHEIAGSFRIENEQPAAKVMAWILGPDPGVDLMVTGVQIFPVDRQARFKFLRKRTDKIRKRDVVLRLSAPDSGSSLLGTLIRVKQTQNSFPFGSCLLRTIIDNEVLTNFFLKNFNWAVFGNELKWFWTEPEQGKFHYKDADELLNFCASHNIQVRGHCIFWEVESNVQDWVRNLNKSELMVAVQNRLTGLLARYQGKFAHYDVDNEMLHGSFYQDRLGQDARAYMFRTAHQLDPSATLFVNDYHIEDGSESKASPEKYINQIVDLREQGAPVGGIGIQGHISNPVGTIVHSALNKMATVGLPIWFTELDVVSNNEYIRADDLEVMLREVFAHPAVEGIILFGFWELNMFRENSHLVNAEGDINEAGRRYLALKNEWLTRAHGHIDGHGQFSFRGFHGSYELEITRLIVFPHAANTLLSLYSKSQDLRSVKLVFNEIDNPDVYSHDNCSLTSVLSLCSPELLDFGLQLHSLIIKTGLLARASVLNSLLTMYFTCQRVDDAFGVFEEGGAFQFDQVEVSNALLSAYSRHGCIDQAFQIFSYMNSRNLISWNTVISGYQWNALPTEGLRLFSQLVASGIIPNTSTLCIALNICAGTSALRPGKQVHNYICKTGFFHETSLNNSLITVCQVWQSGLASKIFQKMMGKDTITWNPMISAYKQHGREAVRCFEMMQHCEVRPDVATFMAVLSACSHSGLVSDGCRIFNSMVATYGIEPDVDHFSCIIDLLGRAGFLDETETLISGKHIEIDSNMWWALFSSCAAHGNLRLGRIVVGILLETEQHDLSVYVLLSNVYAGDGKSPQMYKNW
;
A
#
# COMPACT_ATOMS: atom_id res chain seq x y z
N MET A 1 -37.75 17.54 -27.67
CA MET A 1 -37.86 16.08 -27.40
C MET A 1 -36.57 15.43 -26.86
N LEU A 2 -35.37 16.00 -27.04
CA LEU A 2 -34.12 15.51 -26.42
C LEU A 2 -33.89 15.93 -24.95
N ILE A 3 -34.78 16.76 -24.39
CA ILE A 3 -34.69 17.29 -23.01
C ILE A 3 -35.25 16.29 -21.98
N HIS A 4 -36.15 15.39 -22.39
CA HIS A 4 -36.75 14.40 -21.49
C HIS A 4 -35.86 13.18 -21.21
N THR A 5 -34.90 12.87 -22.08
CA THR A 5 -34.04 11.68 -21.96
C THR A 5 -32.81 11.91 -21.05
N SER A 6 -32.32 13.14 -20.94
CA SER A 6 -31.16 13.47 -20.09
C SER A 6 -31.54 13.59 -18.61
N VAL A 7 -32.73 14.13 -18.31
CA VAL A 7 -33.27 14.18 -16.95
C VAL A 7 -33.63 12.78 -16.46
N LEU A 8 -34.18 11.92 -17.33
CA LEU A 8 -34.45 10.53 -16.99
C LEU A 8 -33.17 9.71 -16.74
N LYS A 9 -32.07 9.99 -17.45
CA LYS A 9 -30.75 9.36 -17.20
C LYS A 9 -30.11 9.83 -15.89
N LEU A 10 -30.24 11.10 -15.51
CA LEU A 10 -29.74 11.60 -14.23
C LEU A 10 -30.56 11.05 -13.05
N VAL A 11 -31.88 10.94 -13.22
CA VAL A 11 -32.76 10.29 -12.23
C VAL A 11 -32.45 8.80 -12.16
N LEU A 12 -32.22 8.09 -13.26
CA LEU A 12 -31.80 6.67 -13.25
C LEU A 12 -30.39 6.46 -12.67
N LEU A 13 -29.43 7.36 -12.89
CA LEU A 13 -28.09 7.26 -12.30
C LEU A 13 -28.13 7.54 -10.79
N ALA A 14 -28.96 8.48 -10.33
CA ALA A 14 -29.22 8.68 -8.91
C ALA A 14 -29.96 7.49 -8.29
N PHE A 15 -30.94 6.91 -8.98
CA PHE A 15 -31.68 5.72 -8.54
C PHE A 15 -30.81 4.45 -8.53
N CYS A 16 -29.91 4.28 -9.50
CA CYS A 16 -28.94 3.18 -9.54
C CYS A 16 -27.83 3.34 -8.51
N SER A 17 -27.39 4.58 -8.23
CA SER A 17 -26.43 4.85 -7.14
C SER A 17 -27.07 4.63 -5.76
N TYR A 18 -28.35 4.98 -5.61
CA TYR A 18 -29.16 4.69 -4.43
C TYR A 18 -29.41 3.18 -4.28
N LEU A 19 -29.74 2.45 -5.36
CA LEU A 19 -29.89 0.98 -5.34
C LEU A 19 -28.57 0.24 -5.11
N PHE A 20 -27.44 0.77 -5.58
CA PHE A 20 -26.12 0.18 -5.33
C PHE A 20 -25.65 0.42 -3.89
N LEU A 21 -25.98 1.58 -3.31
CA LEU A 21 -25.76 1.86 -1.88
C LEU A 21 -26.72 1.06 -0.99
N VAL A 22 -27.97 0.85 -1.42
CA VAL A 22 -28.94 -0.03 -0.75
C VAL A 22 -28.53 -1.50 -0.86
N TRP A 23 -27.92 -1.94 -1.97
CA TRP A 23 -27.38 -3.29 -2.12
C TRP A 23 -26.15 -3.54 -1.24
N ILE A 24 -25.24 -2.55 -1.12
CA ILE A 24 -24.11 -2.60 -0.18
C ILE A 24 -24.58 -2.53 1.29
N ALA A 25 -25.70 -1.85 1.58
CA ALA A 25 -26.28 -1.80 2.91
C ALA A 25 -27.08 -3.06 3.30
N ILE A 26 -27.66 -3.77 2.32
CA ILE A 26 -28.43 -5.00 2.54
C ILE A 26 -27.51 -6.23 2.72
N ASP A 27 -26.28 -6.23 2.19
CA ASP A 27 -25.35 -7.37 2.33
C ASP A 27 -24.52 -7.36 3.64
N ALA A 28 -24.67 -6.32 4.47
CA ALA A 28 -23.93 -6.14 5.73
C ALA A 28 -24.73 -6.44 7.01
N THR A 29 -25.96 -6.96 6.91
CA THR A 29 -26.81 -7.31 8.07
C THR A 29 -27.41 -8.70 7.95
N ASN A 30 -26.59 -9.74 8.10
CA ASN A 30 -27.09 -11.08 8.36
C ASN A 30 -26.14 -11.90 9.26
N PRO A 31 -26.26 -11.82 10.59
CA PRO A 31 -25.70 -12.83 11.48
C PRO A 31 -26.76 -13.89 11.80
N MET A 32 -26.33 -15.16 11.83
CA MET A 32 -27.00 -16.33 12.43
C MET A 32 -27.90 -17.18 11.53
N ILE A 33 -27.32 -18.19 10.86
CA ILE A 33 -27.83 -19.57 10.95
C ILE A 33 -26.63 -20.51 11.18
N ASN A 34 -26.65 -21.14 12.34
CA ASN A 34 -25.73 -22.18 12.80
C ASN A 34 -26.41 -23.54 12.57
N PRO A 35 -25.80 -24.48 11.84
CA PRO A 35 -26.12 -25.89 12.01
C PRO A 35 -24.91 -26.61 12.63
N ARG A 36 -24.91 -26.72 13.96
CA ARG A 36 -24.23 -27.84 14.63
C ARG A 36 -24.99 -29.13 14.29
N LYS A 37 -24.33 -30.06 13.57
CA LYS A 37 -24.24 -31.50 13.87
C LYS A 37 -23.75 -32.29 12.64
N SER A 38 -22.48 -32.67 12.66
CA SER A 38 -21.97 -34.04 12.39
C SER A 38 -20.45 -34.01 12.14
N CYS A 39 -19.68 -33.63 13.17
CA CYS A 39 -18.31 -34.12 13.26
C CYS A 39 -18.40 -35.46 13.98
N ILE A 40 -18.08 -36.52 13.25
CA ILE A 40 -17.77 -37.82 13.82
C ILE A 40 -16.38 -37.67 14.43
N ASP A 41 -16.30 -37.84 15.75
CA ASP A 41 -15.06 -38.00 16.49
C ASP A 41 -14.29 -39.19 15.91
N PHE A 42 -13.04 -38.96 15.49
CA PHE A 42 -12.04 -40.02 15.42
C PHE A 42 -10.93 -39.69 16.42
N ASP A 43 -10.88 -40.55 17.42
CA ASP A 43 -9.97 -40.59 18.57
C ASP A 43 -8.52 -40.80 18.10
N PRO A 44 -7.52 -40.00 18.54
CA PRO A 44 -6.13 -40.20 18.16
C PRO A 44 -5.42 -41.09 19.19
N LEU A 45 -5.65 -42.40 19.11
CA LEU A 45 -4.86 -43.39 19.84
C LEU A 45 -4.68 -44.66 19.00
N HIS A 46 -3.68 -44.67 18.12
CA HIS A 46 -2.80 -45.83 17.97
C HIS A 46 -1.51 -45.46 17.23
N ASN A 47 -0.39 -45.54 17.96
CA ASN A 47 0.95 -45.70 17.41
C ASN A 47 0.99 -46.94 16.52
N SER A 48 1.34 -46.76 15.25
CA SER A 48 2.13 -47.71 14.47
C SER A 48 2.74 -46.99 13.27
N ASP A 49 4.07 -46.97 13.22
CA ASP A 49 4.89 -46.46 12.12
C ASP A 49 4.58 -47.19 10.80
N HIS A 50 3.75 -46.62 9.92
CA HIS A 50 3.77 -46.86 8.46
C HIS A 50 3.06 -45.70 7.72
N PRO A 51 3.64 -45.14 6.63
CA PRO A 51 2.97 -44.11 5.84
C PRO A 51 1.77 -44.71 5.09
N SER A 52 0.57 -44.20 5.35
CA SER A 52 -0.66 -44.61 4.67
C SER A 52 -0.68 -44.17 3.20
N GLU A 53 -1.21 -45.02 2.31
CA GLU A 53 -1.33 -44.85 0.84
C GLU A 53 -2.31 -43.74 0.38
N GLU A 54 -2.82 -42.90 1.29
CA GLU A 54 -3.80 -41.86 0.92
C GLU A 54 -3.17 -40.80 -0.01
N GLY A 55 -3.69 -40.72 -1.24
CA GLY A 55 -3.32 -39.69 -2.22
C GLY A 55 -2.22 -40.08 -3.22
N ASN A 56 -1.65 -41.29 -3.14
CA ASN A 56 -0.68 -41.76 -4.14
C ASN A 56 -1.36 -42.16 -5.46
N ILE A 57 -0.87 -41.64 -6.57
CA ILE A 57 -1.36 -41.84 -7.93
C ILE A 57 -0.75 -43.08 -8.59
N ILE A 58 0.44 -43.46 -8.12
CA ILE A 58 1.16 -44.63 -8.59
C ILE A 58 0.49 -45.87 -8.01
N SER A 59 0.07 -46.75 -8.92
CA SER A 59 -0.49 -48.05 -8.57
C SER A 59 0.64 -49.00 -8.19
N ASN A 60 0.44 -49.78 -7.12
CA ASN A 60 1.39 -50.78 -6.66
C ASN A 60 2.80 -50.18 -6.41
N SER A 61 2.87 -49.12 -5.60
CA SER A 61 4.08 -48.31 -5.37
C SER A 61 5.19 -49.01 -4.61
N ASN A 62 4.89 -50.09 -3.89
CA ASN A 62 5.82 -50.87 -3.06
C ASN A 62 5.99 -52.32 -3.55
N PHE A 63 5.43 -52.63 -4.73
CA PHE A 63 5.50 -53.96 -5.35
C PHE A 63 4.89 -55.12 -4.54
N SER A 64 4.00 -54.82 -3.58
CA SER A 64 3.28 -55.84 -2.80
C SER A 64 2.35 -56.71 -3.64
N ASP A 65 1.84 -56.18 -4.77
CA ASP A 65 1.07 -56.92 -5.78
C ASP A 65 1.94 -57.29 -7.00
N GLY A 66 3.19 -57.66 -6.75
CA GLY A 66 4.17 -58.03 -7.76
C GLY A 66 4.52 -56.87 -8.70
N LEU A 67 4.59 -57.13 -10.02
CA LEU A 67 4.89 -56.12 -11.04
C LEU A 67 3.63 -55.57 -11.74
N ASN A 68 2.44 -55.79 -11.17
CA ASN A 68 1.20 -55.29 -11.75
C ASN A 68 1.27 -53.76 -11.95
N HIS A 69 0.82 -53.29 -13.12
CA HIS A 69 0.89 -51.90 -13.61
C HIS A 69 2.27 -51.35 -13.95
N TRP A 70 3.35 -52.07 -13.64
CA TRP A 70 4.71 -51.70 -14.03
C TRP A 70 5.14 -52.40 -15.31
N SER A 71 5.90 -51.71 -16.15
CA SER A 71 6.51 -52.29 -17.35
C SER A 71 7.93 -51.79 -17.56
N GLY A 72 8.72 -52.54 -18.32
CA GLY A 72 10.04 -52.12 -18.75
C GLY A 72 9.96 -51.27 -20.03
N ARG A 73 10.59 -50.10 -20.01
CA ARG A 73 10.82 -49.26 -21.19
C ARG A 73 12.11 -49.72 -21.88
N GLY A 74 11.98 -50.57 -22.89
CA GLY A 74 13.13 -51.14 -23.62
C GLY A 74 13.97 -52.15 -22.83
N CYS A 75 13.58 -52.55 -21.61
CA CYS A 75 14.28 -53.51 -20.77
C CYS A 75 13.32 -54.52 -20.15
N LYS A 76 13.84 -55.52 -19.44
CA LYS A 76 13.04 -56.43 -18.61
C LYS A 76 12.97 -55.92 -17.18
N ILE A 77 11.83 -56.12 -16.51
CA ILE A 77 11.70 -55.86 -15.08
C ILE A 77 11.53 -57.18 -14.33
N VAL A 78 12.16 -57.29 -13.16
CA VAL A 78 12.14 -58.50 -12.32
C VAL A 78 11.83 -58.10 -10.88
N LEU A 79 10.99 -58.88 -10.20
CA LEU A 79 10.64 -58.69 -8.80
C LEU A 79 11.62 -59.46 -7.90
N HIS A 80 12.02 -58.86 -6.79
CA HIS A 80 12.94 -59.46 -5.83
C HIS A 80 12.45 -59.26 -4.39
N GLU A 81 12.51 -60.34 -3.60
CA GLU A 81 12.49 -60.24 -2.13
C GLU A 81 13.88 -59.87 -1.60
N THR A 82 14.92 -60.47 -2.18
CA THR A 82 16.33 -60.16 -1.91
C THR A 82 17.19 -60.35 -3.18
N MET A 83 18.38 -59.73 -3.22
CA MET A 83 19.42 -59.97 -4.23
C MET A 83 20.80 -60.12 -3.57
N ALA A 84 21.78 -60.61 -4.35
CA ALA A 84 23.18 -60.79 -3.93
C ALA A 84 23.31 -61.60 -2.62
N ASP A 85 22.74 -62.80 -2.60
CA ASP A 85 22.74 -63.73 -1.45
C ASP A 85 22.22 -63.11 -0.14
N GLY A 86 21.24 -62.19 -0.25
CA GLY A 86 20.64 -61.49 0.89
C GLY A 86 21.33 -60.17 1.26
N GLY A 87 22.39 -59.76 0.55
CA GLY A 87 23.08 -58.48 0.77
C GLY A 87 22.30 -57.25 0.31
N ILE A 88 21.24 -57.43 -0.49
CA ILE A 88 20.34 -56.37 -0.93
C ILE A 88 18.91 -56.74 -0.55
N VAL A 89 18.32 -55.92 0.32
CA VAL A 89 16.93 -56.01 0.78
C VAL A 89 16.17 -54.74 0.39
N PRO A 90 14.81 -54.76 0.30
CA PRO A 90 14.00 -53.58 0.03
C PRO A 90 14.27 -52.46 1.04
N HIS A 91 14.17 -51.21 0.59
CA HIS A 91 14.20 -50.04 1.48
C HIS A 91 12.98 -49.99 2.40
N SER A 92 11.82 -50.41 1.87
CA SER A 92 10.56 -50.54 2.59
C SER A 92 9.71 -51.64 1.97
N GLY A 93 8.81 -52.26 2.76
CA GLY A 93 7.99 -53.38 2.32
C GLY A 93 8.77 -54.69 2.16
N ASN A 94 8.18 -55.64 1.42
CA ASN A 94 8.73 -56.99 1.25
C ASN A 94 9.44 -57.20 -0.09
N PHE A 95 9.28 -56.29 -1.06
CA PHE A 95 9.75 -56.48 -2.43
C PHE A 95 10.37 -55.20 -3.01
N PHE A 96 11.23 -55.37 -4.02
CA PHE A 96 11.70 -54.29 -4.89
C PHE A 96 11.80 -54.80 -6.34
N ALA A 97 11.77 -53.89 -7.31
CA ALA A 97 11.93 -54.21 -8.72
C ALA A 97 13.34 -53.88 -9.22
N SER A 98 13.89 -54.71 -10.11
CA SER A 98 15.11 -54.44 -10.86
C SER A 98 14.82 -54.29 -12.35
N THR A 99 15.61 -53.49 -13.05
CA THR A 99 15.57 -53.37 -14.52
C THR A 99 16.80 -54.04 -15.10
N THR A 100 16.61 -55.14 -15.84
CA THR A 100 17.68 -55.96 -16.39
C THR A 100 17.71 -55.91 -17.92
N GLN A 101 18.81 -56.35 -18.53
CA GLN A 101 18.99 -56.37 -19.99
C GLN A 101 18.86 -54.98 -20.64
N ARG A 102 19.35 -53.94 -19.95
CA ARG A 102 19.36 -52.56 -20.45
C ARG A 102 20.43 -52.38 -21.52
N THR A 103 20.03 -51.92 -22.70
CA THR A 103 20.93 -51.70 -23.86
C THR A 103 21.26 -50.23 -24.12
N HIS A 104 20.44 -49.31 -23.64
CA HIS A 104 20.70 -47.86 -23.67
C HIS A 104 20.39 -47.24 -22.30
N SER A 105 20.94 -46.05 -22.04
CA SER A 105 20.74 -45.34 -20.76
C SER A 105 19.28 -44.91 -20.53
N TRP A 106 18.50 -44.70 -21.60
CA TRP A 106 17.07 -44.34 -21.50
C TRP A 106 16.17 -45.52 -21.15
N ASN A 107 16.68 -46.76 -21.18
CA ASN A 107 15.91 -47.94 -20.80
C ASN A 107 15.72 -47.95 -19.27
N GLY A 108 14.53 -48.34 -18.80
CA GLY A 108 14.29 -48.50 -17.36
C GLY A 108 12.84 -48.82 -17.03
N ILE A 109 12.42 -48.58 -15.78
CA ILE A 109 11.08 -48.99 -15.29
C ILE A 109 10.08 -47.84 -15.46
N GLN A 110 8.87 -48.14 -15.92
CA GLN A 110 7.84 -47.14 -16.23
C GLN A 110 6.44 -47.54 -15.74
N GLN A 111 5.59 -46.53 -15.53
CA GLN A 111 4.15 -46.69 -15.32
C GLN A 111 3.37 -45.67 -16.16
N ASP A 112 2.29 -46.12 -16.82
CA ASP A 112 1.35 -45.26 -17.53
C ASP A 112 0.37 -44.65 -16.51
N ILE A 113 0.37 -43.32 -16.42
CA ILE A 113 -0.43 -42.55 -15.45
C ILE A 113 -1.46 -41.67 -16.17
N THR A 114 -1.81 -42.03 -17.41
CA THR A 114 -2.80 -41.33 -18.22
C THR A 114 -4.14 -41.21 -17.49
N GLY A 115 -4.71 -40.00 -17.48
CA GLY A 115 -5.99 -39.71 -16.83
C GLY A 115 -5.93 -39.59 -15.30
N LYS A 116 -4.76 -39.80 -14.67
CA LYS A 116 -4.61 -39.68 -13.21
C LYS A 116 -4.07 -38.32 -12.74
N LEU A 117 -3.65 -37.46 -13.67
CA LEU A 117 -3.14 -36.12 -13.39
C LEU A 117 -4.15 -35.06 -13.82
N HIS A 118 -4.20 -33.96 -13.07
CA HIS A 118 -4.94 -32.75 -13.41
C HIS A 118 -3.97 -31.68 -13.90
N ARG A 119 -4.40 -31.00 -14.96
CA ARG A 119 -3.69 -29.84 -15.52
C ARG A 119 -3.49 -28.75 -14.45
N LYS A 120 -2.32 -28.10 -14.45
CA LYS A 120 -1.92 -26.98 -13.59
C LYS A 120 -1.79 -27.28 -12.09
N LEU A 121 -2.00 -28.54 -11.70
CA LEU A 121 -1.68 -28.98 -10.34
C LEU A 121 -0.24 -29.45 -10.29
N VAL A 122 0.38 -29.23 -9.14
CA VAL A 122 1.77 -29.62 -8.90
C VAL A 122 1.77 -30.98 -8.24
N TYR A 123 2.62 -31.86 -8.74
CA TYR A 123 2.80 -33.20 -8.22
C TYR A 123 4.22 -33.35 -7.70
N GLU A 124 4.36 -34.05 -6.58
CA GLU A 124 5.65 -34.41 -6.00
C GLU A 124 5.93 -35.90 -6.18
N VAL A 125 7.18 -36.20 -6.48
CA VAL A 125 7.75 -37.55 -6.61
C VAL A 125 8.67 -37.81 -5.44
N ASP A 126 8.57 -38.99 -4.84
CA ASP A 126 9.48 -39.54 -3.84
C ASP A 126 9.76 -41.01 -4.19
N ALA A 127 11.01 -41.35 -4.48
CA ALA A 127 11.39 -42.69 -4.91
C ALA A 127 12.68 -43.17 -4.24
N ALA A 128 12.69 -44.42 -3.77
CA ALA A 128 13.87 -45.06 -3.22
C ALA A 128 14.57 -45.90 -4.30
N VAL A 129 15.73 -45.43 -4.75
CA VAL A 129 16.48 -46.02 -5.87
C VAL A 129 17.87 -46.48 -5.47
N ARG A 130 18.39 -47.50 -6.15
CA ARG A 130 19.76 -48.01 -5.98
C ARG A 130 20.29 -48.52 -7.32
N VAL A 131 21.61 -48.54 -7.51
CA VAL A 131 22.25 -49.12 -8.70
C VAL A 131 22.73 -50.52 -8.39
N PHE A 132 22.62 -51.44 -9.35
CA PHE A 132 23.27 -52.74 -9.26
C PHE A 132 24.14 -52.97 -10.50
N SER A 133 25.37 -53.45 -10.31
CA SER A 133 26.31 -53.72 -11.40
C SER A 133 27.08 -55.01 -11.15
N ASN A 134 27.23 -55.81 -12.22
CA ASN A 134 28.12 -56.97 -12.21
C ASN A 134 29.59 -56.58 -12.44
N ASN A 135 29.87 -55.30 -12.72
CA ASN A 135 31.22 -54.79 -12.93
C ASN A 135 31.74 -54.14 -11.64
N VAL A 136 32.81 -54.72 -11.07
CA VAL A 136 33.36 -54.32 -9.75
C VAL A 136 33.86 -52.86 -9.74
N ASN A 137 34.14 -52.28 -10.91
CA ASN A 137 34.67 -50.92 -11.04
C ASN A 137 33.59 -49.82 -11.05
N THR A 138 32.29 -50.16 -11.15
CA THR A 138 31.20 -49.16 -11.19
C THR A 138 30.51 -49.10 -9.82
N THR A 139 30.91 -48.14 -8.98
CA THR A 139 30.38 -47.98 -7.62
C THR A 139 29.28 -46.93 -7.51
N THR A 140 29.23 -45.97 -8.43
CA THR A 140 28.27 -44.86 -8.45
C THR A 140 27.82 -44.60 -9.88
N ALA A 141 26.51 -44.38 -10.07
CA ALA A 141 25.96 -43.97 -11.35
C ALA A 141 24.67 -43.15 -11.17
N GLU A 142 24.33 -42.38 -12.20
CA GLU A 142 23.18 -41.48 -12.18
C GLU A 142 21.87 -42.22 -12.52
N ILE A 143 20.81 -41.93 -11.76
CA ILE A 143 19.43 -42.30 -12.06
C ILE A 143 18.62 -41.01 -12.17
N GLN A 144 17.71 -40.96 -13.15
CA GLN A 144 16.86 -39.82 -13.44
C GLN A 144 15.40 -40.27 -13.54
N ALA A 145 14.49 -39.53 -12.91
CA ALA A 145 13.06 -39.62 -13.16
C ALA A 145 12.64 -38.67 -14.28
N THR A 146 11.91 -39.20 -15.25
CA THR A 146 11.48 -38.48 -16.45
C THR A 146 9.98 -38.65 -16.65
N LEU A 147 9.30 -37.54 -16.91
CA LEU A 147 7.94 -37.50 -17.39
C LEU A 147 7.95 -37.46 -18.91
N TYR A 148 7.15 -38.32 -19.54
CA TYR A 148 6.87 -38.32 -20.96
C TYR A 148 5.39 -38.11 -21.19
N TRP A 149 5.00 -37.22 -22.09
CA TRP A 149 3.60 -37.08 -22.49
C TRP A 149 3.42 -36.69 -23.94
N ILE A 150 2.27 -37.08 -24.48
CA ILE A 150 1.83 -36.71 -25.83
C ILE A 150 0.73 -35.66 -25.71
N ASN A 151 0.88 -34.53 -26.39
CA ASN A 151 -0.16 -33.50 -26.41
C ASN A 151 -1.43 -34.01 -27.11
N GLN A 152 -2.59 -33.52 -26.68
CA GLN A 152 -3.88 -33.85 -27.28
C GLN A 152 -4.17 -33.08 -28.59
N SER A 153 -3.20 -32.30 -29.10
CA SER A 153 -3.30 -31.54 -30.35
C SER A 153 -3.11 -32.42 -31.59
N ASP A 154 -3.51 -31.91 -32.77
CA ASP A 154 -3.45 -32.61 -34.06
C ASP A 154 -2.03 -33.13 -34.42
N ASP A 155 -0.98 -32.48 -33.92
CA ASP A 155 0.41 -32.83 -34.21
C ASP A 155 0.99 -33.95 -33.31
N GLN A 156 0.23 -34.46 -32.33
CA GLN A 156 0.67 -35.50 -31.36
C GLN A 156 2.10 -35.32 -30.85
N HIS A 157 2.47 -34.09 -30.49
CA HIS A 157 3.83 -33.77 -30.10
C HIS A 157 4.24 -34.53 -28.83
N GLU A 158 5.37 -35.24 -28.89
CA GLU A 158 5.98 -35.91 -27.75
C GLU A 158 6.82 -34.92 -26.94
N ASN A 159 6.63 -34.93 -25.62
CA ASN A 159 7.35 -34.07 -24.70
C ASN A 159 8.02 -34.90 -23.61
N TYR A 160 9.16 -34.41 -23.14
CA TYR A 160 9.95 -35.02 -22.08
C TYR A 160 10.31 -33.95 -21.05
N MET A 161 10.18 -34.26 -19.77
CA MET A 161 10.56 -33.38 -18.66
C MET A 161 11.34 -34.17 -17.63
N GLU A 162 12.54 -33.69 -17.28
CA GLU A 162 13.27 -34.19 -16.13
C GLU A 162 12.55 -33.75 -14.85
N ILE A 163 12.23 -34.69 -13.97
CA ILE A 163 11.60 -34.41 -12.67
C ILE A 163 12.68 -34.33 -11.57
N ALA A 164 13.59 -35.29 -11.57
CA ALA A 164 14.62 -35.42 -10.55
C ALA A 164 15.80 -36.26 -11.07
N ARG A 165 16.97 -36.05 -10.49
CA ARG A 165 18.21 -36.74 -10.80
C ARG A 165 18.95 -36.99 -9.50
N VAL A 166 19.55 -38.18 -9.36
CA VAL A 166 20.35 -38.52 -8.18
C VAL A 166 21.54 -39.40 -8.54
N GLN A 167 22.66 -39.18 -7.86
CA GLN A 167 23.79 -40.11 -7.89
C GLN A 167 23.51 -41.24 -6.91
N ALA A 168 23.29 -42.44 -7.46
CA ALA A 168 23.01 -43.64 -6.68
C ALA A 168 24.23 -44.58 -6.69
N THR A 169 24.40 -45.33 -5.62
CA THR A 169 25.52 -46.27 -5.48
C THR A 169 25.03 -47.70 -5.48
N ASN A 170 25.98 -48.64 -5.54
CA ASN A 170 25.69 -50.04 -5.31
C ASN A 170 25.62 -50.45 -3.83
N LYS A 171 25.76 -49.51 -2.88
CA LYS A 171 25.80 -49.79 -1.43
C LYS A 171 24.49 -49.50 -0.73
N ASP A 172 23.97 -48.30 -0.94
CA ASP A 172 22.86 -47.75 -0.15
C ASP A 172 21.68 -47.36 -1.06
N TRP A 173 20.47 -47.45 -0.51
CA TRP A 173 19.29 -46.85 -1.11
C TRP A 173 19.37 -45.34 -0.99
N VAL A 174 19.10 -44.63 -2.10
CA VAL A 174 19.08 -43.17 -2.14
C VAL A 174 17.68 -42.70 -2.45
N GLN A 175 17.26 -41.67 -1.72
CA GLN A 175 15.99 -41.00 -1.90
C GLN A 175 16.07 -39.98 -3.06
N MET A 176 15.18 -40.12 -4.03
CA MET A 176 15.01 -39.22 -5.17
C MET A 176 13.71 -38.45 -5.01
N LYS A 177 13.80 -37.11 -5.01
CA LYS A 177 12.64 -36.23 -4.90
C LYS A 177 12.60 -35.21 -6.02
N GLY A 178 11.39 -34.86 -6.48
CA GLY A 178 11.19 -33.80 -7.46
C GLY A 178 9.74 -33.33 -7.53
N LYS A 179 9.49 -32.20 -8.17
CA LYS A 179 8.16 -31.64 -8.40
C LYS A 179 7.94 -31.39 -9.89
N PHE A 180 6.72 -31.52 -10.39
CA PHE A 180 6.37 -31.18 -11.77
C PHE A 180 4.91 -30.76 -11.91
N ALA A 181 4.57 -30.11 -13.03
CA ALA A 181 3.20 -29.81 -13.42
C ALA A 181 3.03 -30.00 -14.94
N ILE A 182 1.84 -30.45 -15.37
CA ILE A 182 1.46 -30.47 -16.78
C ILE A 182 0.52 -29.29 -17.05
N ASN A 183 0.93 -28.36 -17.91
CA ASN A 183 0.16 -27.17 -18.24
C ASN A 183 -0.82 -27.40 -19.41
N GLY A 184 -0.47 -28.25 -20.36
CA GLY A 184 -1.28 -28.58 -21.53
C GLY A 184 -2.26 -29.74 -21.31
N PHE A 185 -3.00 -30.10 -22.36
CA PHE A 185 -3.80 -31.32 -22.41
C PHE A 185 -2.95 -32.47 -22.95
N ALA A 186 -2.86 -33.56 -22.18
CA ALA A 186 -2.10 -34.75 -22.57
C ALA A 186 -3.06 -35.90 -22.90
N SER A 187 -2.86 -36.53 -24.07
CA SER A 187 -3.58 -37.74 -24.48
C SER A 187 -2.98 -39.00 -23.87
N ARG A 188 -1.68 -38.97 -23.52
CA ARG A 188 -0.96 -40.04 -22.83
C ARG A 188 0.12 -39.46 -21.93
N VAL A 189 0.30 -40.03 -20.74
CA VAL A 189 1.35 -39.64 -19.79
C VAL A 189 2.02 -40.88 -19.20
N ILE A 190 3.35 -40.93 -19.27
CA ILE A 190 4.18 -41.99 -18.70
C ILE A 190 5.21 -41.35 -17.78
N ILE A 191 5.40 -41.92 -16.61
CA ILE A 191 6.56 -41.62 -15.77
C ILE A 191 7.50 -42.82 -15.77
N PHE A 192 8.80 -42.56 -15.89
CA PHE A 192 9.79 -43.62 -15.94
C PHE A 192 11.12 -43.21 -15.31
N LEU A 193 11.88 -44.20 -14.85
CA LEU A 193 13.25 -44.03 -14.41
C LEU A 193 14.21 -44.44 -15.53
N GLN A 194 15.23 -43.62 -15.73
CA GLN A 194 16.30 -43.81 -16.70
C GLN A 194 17.67 -43.47 -16.07
N GLY A 195 18.74 -43.63 -16.84
CA GLY A 195 20.07 -43.88 -16.28
C GLY A 195 20.07 -45.21 -15.50
N PRO A 196 21.19 -45.76 -15.05
CA PRO A 196 22.59 -45.48 -15.38
C PRO A 196 22.97 -45.95 -16.81
N PRO A 197 24.26 -45.87 -17.24
CA PRO A 197 24.71 -46.45 -18.52
C PRO A 197 24.37 -47.95 -18.68
N PRO A 198 24.30 -48.46 -19.93
CA PRO A 198 24.00 -49.86 -20.21
C PRO A 198 24.90 -50.83 -19.44
N GLY A 199 24.35 -51.97 -19.03
CA GLY A 199 25.05 -52.98 -18.23
C GLY A 199 25.01 -52.76 -16.71
N ASN A 200 24.35 -51.68 -16.25
CA ASN A 200 24.02 -51.46 -14.84
C ASN A 200 22.49 -51.45 -14.69
N ASP A 201 21.96 -52.05 -13.65
CA ASP A 201 20.53 -52.19 -13.39
C ASP A 201 20.04 -51.09 -12.43
N ILE A 202 18.83 -50.57 -12.67
CA ILE A 202 18.11 -49.71 -11.72
C ILE A 202 17.35 -50.62 -10.77
N LEU A 203 17.55 -50.43 -9.46
CA LEU A 203 16.72 -51.01 -8.42
C LEU A 203 15.75 -49.93 -7.90
N LEU A 204 14.48 -50.27 -7.77
CA LEU A 204 13.42 -49.40 -7.27
C LEU A 204 12.67 -50.13 -6.15
N SER A 205 12.73 -49.60 -4.94
CA SER A 205 12.01 -50.18 -3.78
C SER A 205 10.64 -49.56 -3.56
N SER A 206 10.50 -48.26 -3.79
CA SER A 206 9.24 -47.55 -3.64
C SER A 206 9.17 -46.37 -4.60
N PHE A 207 7.98 -46.08 -5.10
CA PHE A 207 7.73 -44.89 -5.92
C PHE A 207 6.39 -44.26 -5.55
N VAL A 208 6.44 -43.06 -4.96
CA VAL A 208 5.27 -42.27 -4.57
C VAL A 208 5.15 -41.09 -5.51
N LEU A 209 3.94 -40.86 -6.01
CA LEU A 209 3.56 -39.69 -6.79
C LEU A 209 2.24 -39.17 -6.24
N LYS A 210 2.22 -37.96 -5.70
CA LYS A 210 0.98 -37.39 -5.15
C LYS A 210 0.91 -35.90 -5.43
N HIS A 211 -0.28 -35.33 -5.24
CA HIS A 211 -0.44 -33.87 -5.29
C HIS A 211 0.47 -33.23 -4.24
N ALA A 212 1.26 -32.24 -4.65
CA ALA A 212 2.15 -31.53 -3.75
C ALA A 212 1.33 -30.76 -2.72
N ALA A 213 1.76 -30.77 -1.45
CA ALA A 213 1.11 -29.96 -0.44
C ALA A 213 1.36 -28.47 -0.74
N LYS A 214 0.34 -27.61 -0.55
CA LYS A 214 0.55 -26.16 -0.58
C LYS A 214 1.45 -25.77 0.58
N GLU A 215 2.59 -25.19 0.28
CA GLU A 215 3.49 -24.66 1.30
C GLU A 215 2.80 -23.53 2.06
N THR A 216 2.85 -23.60 3.39
CA THR A 216 2.33 -22.52 4.24
C THR A 216 3.22 -21.28 4.11
N PRO A 217 2.65 -20.08 3.92
CA PRO A 217 3.39 -18.83 3.92
C PRO A 217 4.31 -18.69 5.13
N SER A 218 5.57 -18.31 4.89
CA SER A 218 6.54 -18.09 5.98
C SER A 218 6.09 -16.90 6.83
N PRO A 219 6.16 -16.94 8.18
CA PRO A 219 5.85 -15.77 8.98
C PRO A 219 6.86 -14.63 8.72
N ARG A 220 6.38 -13.39 8.78
CA ARG A 220 7.25 -12.21 8.63
C ARG A 220 8.23 -12.12 9.81
N PRO A 221 9.55 -12.03 9.57
CA PRO A 221 10.52 -11.86 10.64
C PRO A 221 10.35 -10.53 11.39
N ILE A 222 10.37 -10.57 12.72
CA ILE A 222 10.29 -9.37 13.58
C ILE A 222 11.69 -9.06 14.13
N ILE A 223 12.29 -7.97 13.65
CA ILE A 223 13.62 -7.52 14.06
C ILE A 223 13.48 -6.39 15.07
N LYS A 224 13.79 -6.66 16.35
CA LYS A 224 13.79 -5.65 17.42
C LYS A 224 15.13 -4.92 17.49
N ASP A 225 15.09 -3.59 17.64
CA ASP A 225 16.24 -2.71 17.86
C ASP A 225 17.40 -2.92 16.90
N PRO A 226 17.20 -2.83 15.57
CA PRO A 226 18.17 -3.28 14.57
C PRO A 226 19.55 -2.63 14.67
N GLY A 227 19.69 -1.45 15.28
CA GLY A 227 21.00 -0.81 15.49
C GLY A 227 21.66 -0.35 14.18
N TYR A 228 20.86 0.16 13.23
CA TYR A 228 21.33 0.52 11.89
C TYR A 228 22.53 1.47 11.91
N GLY A 229 23.54 1.16 11.07
CA GLY A 229 24.75 1.96 10.95
C GLY A 229 25.71 1.89 12.16
N VAL A 230 25.40 1.10 13.18
CA VAL A 230 26.31 0.88 14.32
C VAL A 230 27.24 -0.28 14.00
N ASN A 231 28.55 -0.01 13.99
CA ASN A 231 29.56 -1.04 13.75
C ASN A 231 29.61 -2.05 14.91
N ILE A 232 29.45 -3.33 14.60
CA ILE A 232 29.50 -4.42 15.58
C ILE A 232 30.94 -4.86 15.91
N ILE A 233 31.93 -4.44 15.11
CA ILE A 233 33.34 -4.75 15.36
C ILE A 233 33.92 -3.82 16.44
N THR A 234 34.35 -4.43 17.54
CA THR A 234 35.06 -3.77 18.63
C THR A 234 36.44 -3.33 18.18
N ASN A 235 36.84 -2.11 18.57
CA ASN A 235 38.18 -1.56 18.32
C ASN A 235 38.58 -1.53 16.82
N SER A 236 37.60 -1.36 15.93
CA SER A 236 37.83 -1.25 14.48
C SER A 236 38.81 -0.14 14.07
N HIS A 237 38.79 0.99 14.79
CA HIS A 237 39.66 2.14 14.53
C HIS A 237 41.07 1.99 15.14
N LEU A 238 41.33 1.00 16.00
CA LEU A 238 42.61 0.76 16.68
C LEU A 238 43.15 1.95 17.52
N ASN A 239 42.26 2.83 17.98
CA ASN A 239 42.60 4.04 18.76
C ASN A 239 43.37 3.71 20.06
N LYS A 240 43.10 2.55 20.67
CA LYS A 240 43.75 2.11 21.91
C LYS A 240 45.21 1.63 21.73
N GLY A 241 45.67 1.46 20.48
CA GLY A 241 47.04 1.00 20.19
C GLY A 241 47.33 -0.47 20.54
N SER A 242 46.31 -1.20 20.99
CA SER A 242 46.36 -2.62 21.32
C SER A 242 45.41 -3.42 20.44
N LEU A 243 45.61 -4.74 20.40
CA LEU A 243 44.73 -5.71 19.74
C LEU A 243 43.41 -5.95 20.51
N TYR A 244 42.95 -5.01 21.35
CA TYR A 244 41.77 -5.22 22.20
C TYR A 244 40.57 -5.75 21.39
N GLY A 245 40.10 -6.95 21.73
CA GLY A 245 39.00 -7.65 21.05
C GLY A 245 39.38 -8.48 19.82
N TRP A 246 40.64 -8.43 19.37
CA TRP A 246 41.16 -9.19 18.24
C TRP A 246 42.08 -10.32 18.71
N PHE A 247 41.99 -11.49 18.09
CA PHE A 247 42.86 -12.63 18.38
C PHE A 247 43.31 -13.31 17.08
N PRO A 248 44.49 -13.97 17.07
CA PRO A 248 44.90 -14.81 15.96
C PRO A 248 44.01 -16.05 15.88
N PHE A 249 43.39 -16.28 14.72
CA PHE A 249 42.74 -17.54 14.41
C PHE A 249 43.68 -18.40 13.55
N GLY A 250 43.90 -19.64 14.00
CA GLY A 250 44.90 -20.54 13.43
C GLY A 250 46.36 -20.16 13.78
N ASN A 251 47.31 -20.71 13.04
CA ASN A 251 48.74 -20.50 13.27
C ASN A 251 49.22 -19.19 12.61
N CYS A 252 49.12 -18.08 13.34
CA CYS A 252 49.67 -16.77 12.97
C CYS A 252 49.94 -15.90 14.22
N SER A 253 50.70 -14.82 14.05
CA SER A 253 50.95 -13.83 15.11
C SER A 253 50.39 -12.47 14.71
N LEU A 254 49.65 -11.82 15.62
CA LEU A 254 49.11 -10.47 15.40
C LEU A 254 49.95 -9.40 16.12
N SER A 255 50.12 -8.25 15.49
CA SER A 255 50.60 -7.02 16.14
C SER A 255 49.97 -5.77 15.51
N VAL A 256 50.25 -4.58 16.06
CA VAL A 256 49.72 -3.30 15.54
C VAL A 256 50.84 -2.52 14.85
N GLY A 257 50.60 -2.13 13.60
CA GLY A 257 51.47 -1.27 12.80
C GLY A 257 50.87 0.13 12.55
N THR A 258 51.61 1.00 11.88
CA THR A 258 51.21 2.37 11.48
C THR A 258 51.37 2.58 9.97
N GLY A 259 50.62 3.52 9.40
CA GLY A 259 50.63 3.84 7.96
C GLY A 259 49.41 3.31 7.19
N SER A 260 48.28 3.14 7.87
CA SER A 260 47.00 2.85 7.21
C SER A 260 46.30 4.13 6.71
N PRO A 261 45.27 4.02 5.84
CA PRO A 261 44.40 5.14 5.53
C PRO A 261 43.81 5.78 6.79
N LEU A 262 43.60 7.09 6.76
CA LEU A 262 42.92 7.85 7.83
C LEU A 262 41.41 7.94 7.61
N VAL A 263 40.92 7.45 6.48
CA VAL A 263 39.51 7.49 6.08
C VAL A 263 38.90 6.10 6.16
N LEU A 264 37.62 6.05 6.51
CA LEU A 264 36.84 4.82 6.39
C LEU A 264 36.85 4.32 4.94
N PRO A 265 36.72 3.00 4.73
CA PRO A 265 36.47 2.47 3.40
C PRO A 265 35.32 3.20 2.68
N PRO A 266 35.46 3.55 1.39
CA PRO A 266 34.49 4.36 0.66
C PRO A 266 33.04 3.88 0.75
N ILE A 267 32.79 2.57 0.66
CA ILE A 267 31.44 2.01 0.64
C ILE A 267 30.80 2.06 2.03
N ALA A 268 31.58 1.83 3.10
CA ALA A 268 31.13 2.11 4.45
C ALA A 268 30.82 3.60 4.65
N ASN A 269 31.72 4.47 4.20
CA ASN A 269 31.57 5.92 4.33
C ASN A 269 30.32 6.47 3.61
N ALA A 270 29.97 5.89 2.46
CA ALA A 270 28.76 6.22 1.71
C ALA A 270 27.47 5.80 2.42
N SER A 271 27.54 4.73 3.21
CA SER A 271 26.39 4.14 3.91
C SER A 271 26.17 4.77 5.29
N LEU A 272 27.25 5.17 5.95
CA LEU A 272 27.23 5.80 7.26
C LEU A 272 26.96 7.31 7.15
N GLY A 273 25.94 7.77 7.88
CA GLY A 273 25.62 9.20 8.01
C GLY A 273 26.76 10.00 8.66
N ALA A 274 26.77 11.33 8.47
CA ALA A 274 27.87 12.20 8.91
C ALA A 274 28.26 12.02 10.40
N HIS A 275 27.29 11.73 11.28
CA HIS A 275 27.51 11.52 12.71
C HIS A 275 28.29 10.25 13.07
N HIS A 276 28.37 9.26 12.16
CA HIS A 276 29.07 7.99 12.37
C HIS A 276 30.47 7.97 11.71
N ARG A 277 30.89 9.08 11.08
CA ARG A 277 32.18 9.19 10.37
C ARG A 277 33.28 9.66 11.30
N GLN A 278 33.90 8.73 12.03
CA GLN A 278 35.14 9.00 12.76
C GLN A 278 36.35 8.64 11.90
N PRO A 279 37.40 9.50 11.85
CA PRO A 279 38.64 9.16 11.15
C PRO A 279 39.29 7.92 11.76
N LEU A 280 39.98 7.14 10.93
CA LEU A 280 40.80 6.03 11.38
C LEU A 280 42.07 6.55 12.05
N SER A 281 42.65 5.77 12.98
CA SER A 281 43.85 6.18 13.73
C SER A 281 45.16 6.19 12.92
N GLY A 282 45.14 5.74 11.66
CA GLY A 282 46.33 5.46 10.87
C GLY A 282 47.09 4.19 11.29
N ARG A 283 46.50 3.38 12.18
CA ARG A 283 47.03 2.07 12.61
C ARG A 283 46.32 0.92 11.92
N TYR A 284 47.00 -0.22 11.82
CA TYR A 284 46.45 -1.47 11.29
C TYR A 284 46.89 -2.68 12.11
N ILE A 285 46.12 -3.77 12.04
CA ILE A 285 46.52 -5.09 12.52
C ILE A 285 47.38 -5.74 11.44
N ILE A 286 48.52 -6.31 11.81
CA ILE A 286 49.34 -7.15 10.93
C ILE A 286 49.34 -8.59 11.43
N ALA A 287 49.03 -9.52 10.53
CA ALA A 287 49.12 -10.95 10.76
C ALA A 287 50.35 -11.51 10.01
N LYS A 288 51.32 -12.00 10.77
CA LYS A 288 52.57 -12.61 10.29
C LYS A 288 52.63 -14.10 10.57
N ASN A 289 53.63 -14.78 9.98
CA ASN A 289 53.91 -16.20 10.20
C ASN A 289 52.72 -17.11 9.87
N ARG A 290 51.94 -16.72 8.85
CA ARG A 290 50.73 -17.43 8.43
C ARG A 290 51.10 -18.72 7.69
N LYS A 291 50.72 -19.89 8.23
CA LYS A 291 51.03 -21.21 7.63
C LYS A 291 49.97 -21.75 6.68
N GLU A 292 48.73 -21.25 6.78
CA GLU A 292 47.59 -21.70 5.99
C GLU A 292 46.79 -20.47 5.56
N LYS A 293 46.06 -20.56 4.44
CA LYS A 293 45.21 -19.45 3.95
C LYS A 293 44.13 -19.07 4.96
N THR A 294 43.66 -20.04 5.73
CA THR A 294 42.58 -19.91 6.73
C THR A 294 42.98 -19.15 7.99
N THR A 295 44.28 -18.82 8.18
CA THR A 295 44.74 -18.12 9.38
C THR A 295 44.74 -16.60 9.22
N GLY A 296 44.40 -15.88 10.29
CA GLY A 296 44.31 -14.42 10.25
C GLY A 296 43.66 -13.80 11.49
N PRO A 297 43.38 -12.49 11.48
CA PRO A 297 42.73 -11.80 12.58
C PRO A 297 41.24 -12.14 12.67
N ALA A 298 40.76 -12.39 13.90
CA ALA A 298 39.38 -12.75 14.17
C ALA A 298 38.80 -12.04 15.40
N GLN A 299 37.46 -11.96 15.45
CA GLN A 299 36.69 -11.44 16.58
C GLN A 299 35.36 -12.19 16.75
N MET A 300 35.00 -12.48 18.00
CA MET A 300 33.69 -13.04 18.35
C MET A 300 32.62 -11.94 18.29
N ILE A 301 31.49 -12.22 17.63
CA ILE A 301 30.37 -11.29 17.43
C ILE A 301 28.99 -11.93 17.70
N THR A 302 28.94 -13.09 18.35
CA THR A 302 27.72 -13.87 18.62
C THR A 302 26.55 -13.04 19.12
N ASP A 303 26.76 -12.20 20.13
CA ASP A 303 25.75 -11.38 20.80
C ASP A 303 25.32 -10.13 20.00
N LYS A 304 25.95 -9.89 18.85
CA LYS A 304 25.76 -8.66 18.04
C LYS A 304 25.07 -8.91 16.69
N VAL A 305 24.94 -10.17 16.28
CA VAL A 305 24.30 -10.55 15.02
C VAL A 305 22.85 -10.95 15.26
N LYS A 306 21.94 -10.48 14.39
CA LYS A 306 20.50 -10.74 14.46
C LYS A 306 20.06 -11.55 13.24
N LEU A 307 19.18 -12.52 13.47
CA LEU A 307 18.58 -13.32 12.40
C LEU A 307 17.79 -12.44 11.42
N TYR A 308 17.80 -12.83 10.15
CA TYR A 308 17.09 -12.18 9.04
C TYR A 308 17.46 -10.73 8.76
N LEU A 309 18.46 -10.17 9.45
CA LEU A 309 18.95 -8.82 9.23
C LEU A 309 20.16 -8.84 8.30
N THR A 310 20.13 -8.06 7.23
CA THR A 310 21.26 -7.92 6.30
C THR A 310 22.31 -6.98 6.88
N TYR A 311 23.56 -7.45 6.92
CA TYR A 311 24.72 -6.69 7.35
C TYR A 311 25.58 -6.34 6.14
N GLN A 312 26.05 -5.09 6.12
CA GLN A 312 27.09 -4.65 5.22
C GLN A 312 28.45 -4.89 5.86
N VAL A 313 29.40 -5.33 5.05
CA VAL A 313 30.80 -5.55 5.40
C VAL A 313 31.66 -4.61 4.58
N SER A 314 32.65 -4.01 5.23
CA SER A 314 33.70 -3.27 4.54
C SER A 314 34.99 -3.21 5.35
N ALA A 315 36.14 -3.32 4.72
CA ALA A 315 37.43 -3.26 5.40
C ALA A 315 38.54 -2.78 4.46
N TRP A 316 39.56 -2.13 5.02
CA TRP A 316 40.81 -1.90 4.30
C TRP A 316 41.75 -3.08 4.52
N VAL A 317 42.28 -3.64 3.44
CA VAL A 317 43.27 -4.70 3.46
C VAL A 317 44.48 -4.37 2.58
N ARG A 318 45.64 -4.87 2.98
CA ARG A 318 46.90 -4.77 2.23
C ARG A 318 47.71 -6.04 2.47
N ILE A 319 48.52 -6.44 1.50
CA ILE A 319 49.41 -7.60 1.60
C ILE A 319 50.88 -7.16 1.67
N GLY A 320 51.70 -7.93 2.38
CA GLY A 320 53.16 -7.78 2.38
C GLY A 320 53.82 -8.37 1.14
N HIS A 321 55.06 -7.96 0.83
CA HIS A 321 55.81 -8.55 -0.27
C HIS A 321 56.12 -10.03 0.03
N ALA A 322 55.69 -10.94 -0.85
CA ALA A 322 56.12 -12.34 -0.81
C ALA A 322 57.64 -12.38 -1.00
N GLY A 323 58.37 -12.98 -0.06
CA GLY A 323 59.81 -13.17 -0.17
C GLY A 323 60.14 -14.03 -1.40
N SER A 324 61.00 -13.50 -2.29
CA SER A 324 61.56 -14.10 -3.51
C SER A 324 60.67 -14.09 -4.78
N GLY A 325 61.05 -13.24 -5.75
CA GLY A 325 60.90 -13.41 -7.20
C GLY A 325 59.50 -13.52 -7.82
N ASN A 326 59.09 -12.49 -8.56
CA ASN A 326 57.84 -12.34 -9.34
C ASN A 326 56.55 -12.21 -8.53
N SER A 327 56.33 -11.03 -7.95
CA SER A 327 55.06 -10.61 -7.31
C SER A 327 53.99 -10.20 -8.33
N SER A 328 53.66 -11.06 -9.30
CA SER A 328 52.55 -10.84 -10.24
C SER A 328 51.37 -11.80 -10.04
N THR A 329 51.45 -12.70 -9.05
CA THR A 329 50.37 -13.66 -8.78
C THR A 329 49.29 -13.00 -7.92
N PRO A 330 48.03 -12.89 -8.41
CA PRO A 330 46.94 -12.28 -7.65
C PRO A 330 46.70 -13.01 -6.32
N GLN A 331 46.46 -12.24 -5.26
CA GLN A 331 46.24 -12.74 -3.91
C GLN A 331 44.83 -12.41 -3.45
N THR A 332 44.07 -13.40 -3.00
CA THR A 332 42.69 -13.21 -2.55
C THR A 332 42.64 -13.05 -1.03
N VAL A 333 41.91 -12.04 -0.54
CA VAL A 333 41.63 -11.81 0.88
C VAL A 333 40.11 -11.74 1.09
N ASN A 334 39.61 -12.54 2.03
CA ASN A 334 38.19 -12.69 2.30
C ASN A 334 37.89 -12.31 3.75
N LEU A 335 36.77 -11.62 3.96
CA LEU A 335 36.14 -11.54 5.27
C LEU A 335 34.98 -12.53 5.26
N VAL A 336 35.03 -13.51 6.16
CA VAL A 336 33.99 -14.53 6.28
C VAL A 336 33.49 -14.61 7.71
N LEU A 337 32.26 -15.09 7.87
CA LEU A 337 31.70 -15.42 9.17
C LEU A 337 31.63 -16.94 9.36
N SER A 338 32.02 -17.40 10.55
CA SER A 338 31.62 -18.72 11.05
C SER A 338 30.34 -18.55 11.87
N ALA A 339 29.27 -19.26 11.51
CA ALA A 339 28.06 -19.40 12.32
C ALA A 339 27.86 -20.90 12.62
N ASP A 340 28.14 -21.31 13.86
CA ASP A 340 28.16 -22.73 14.27
C ASP A 340 28.91 -23.64 13.29
N ASP A 341 30.13 -23.20 12.91
CA ASP A 341 31.05 -23.85 11.99
C ASP A 341 30.60 -23.90 10.51
N GLN A 342 29.46 -23.29 10.18
CA GLN A 342 29.08 -23.00 8.80
C GLN A 342 29.66 -21.68 8.31
N LEU A 343 30.17 -21.66 7.09
CA LEU A 343 30.82 -20.49 6.51
C LEU A 343 29.83 -19.63 5.75
N VAL A 344 29.82 -18.34 6.07
CA VAL A 344 29.06 -17.32 5.36
C VAL A 344 30.04 -16.33 4.77
N ASN A 345 30.03 -16.17 3.44
CA ASN A 345 30.85 -15.17 2.77
C ASN A 345 30.39 -13.77 3.18
N GLY A 346 31.31 -12.94 3.68
CA GLY A 346 31.06 -11.55 4.03
C GLY A 346 31.59 -10.55 3.00
N GLY A 347 32.33 -11.01 1.99
CA GLY A 347 32.95 -10.18 0.95
C GLY A 347 34.42 -10.52 0.74
N GLN A 348 34.90 -10.31 -0.48
CA GLN A 348 36.28 -10.61 -0.85
C GLN A 348 36.85 -9.64 -1.87
N VAL A 349 38.18 -9.59 -1.93
CA VAL A 349 38.92 -8.78 -2.90
C VAL A 349 40.18 -9.51 -3.34
N GLU A 350 40.52 -9.35 -4.62
CA GLU A 350 41.79 -9.81 -5.17
C GLU A 350 42.77 -8.64 -5.25
N LEU A 351 43.99 -8.85 -4.76
CA LEU A 351 45.06 -7.86 -4.72
C LEU A 351 46.18 -8.31 -5.66
N VAL A 352 46.63 -7.39 -6.51
CA VAL A 352 47.75 -7.58 -7.45
C VAL A 352 48.97 -6.72 -7.11
N ASP A 353 48.81 -5.77 -6.18
CA ASP A 353 49.86 -4.87 -5.73
C ASP A 353 49.86 -4.72 -4.20
N ASP A 354 50.79 -3.92 -3.68
CA ASP A 354 50.97 -3.68 -2.26
C ASP A 354 50.18 -2.46 -1.73
N GLY A 355 49.19 -1.98 -2.47
CA GLY A 355 48.28 -0.91 -2.07
C GLY A 355 47.21 -1.33 -1.06
N TRP A 356 46.51 -0.34 -0.52
CA TRP A 356 45.32 -0.57 0.31
C TRP A 356 44.10 -0.75 -0.57
N HIS A 357 43.41 -1.89 -0.39
CA HIS A 357 42.22 -2.26 -1.13
C HIS A 357 41.02 -2.38 -0.19
N GLU A 358 39.84 -2.02 -0.69
CA GLU A 358 38.59 -2.17 0.06
C GLU A 358 38.01 -3.56 -0.21
N ILE A 359 37.79 -4.35 0.86
CA ILE A 359 36.80 -5.43 0.84
C ILE A 359 35.44 -4.78 0.98
N ALA A 360 34.48 -5.17 0.15
CA ALA A 360 33.09 -4.83 0.32
C ALA A 360 32.23 -6.06 0.08
N GLY A 361 31.22 -6.25 0.91
CA GLY A 361 30.30 -7.37 0.76
C GLY A 361 29.19 -7.29 1.78
N SER A 362 28.45 -8.38 1.91
CA SER A 362 27.29 -8.44 2.77
C SER A 362 26.95 -9.86 3.16
N PHE A 363 26.25 -10.01 4.27
CA PHE A 363 25.76 -11.31 4.72
C PHE A 363 24.44 -11.18 5.49
N ARG A 364 23.79 -12.31 5.69
CA ARG A 364 22.63 -12.50 6.57
C ARG A 364 22.66 -13.92 7.12
N ILE A 365 22.10 -14.12 8.32
CA ILE A 365 21.90 -15.44 8.92
C ILE A 365 20.39 -15.70 8.98
N GLU A 366 19.93 -16.80 8.38
CA GLU A 366 18.49 -17.13 8.23
C GLU A 366 18.08 -18.43 8.97
N ASN A 367 18.89 -18.87 9.94
CA ASN A 367 18.62 -20.09 10.71
C ASN A 367 17.35 -19.97 11.56
N GLU A 368 16.65 -21.10 11.80
CA GLU A 368 15.47 -21.15 12.67
C GLU A 368 15.79 -20.74 14.11
N GLN A 369 17.02 -21.03 14.57
CA GLN A 369 17.53 -20.65 15.88
C GLN A 369 18.80 -19.80 15.74
N PRO A 370 19.03 -18.83 16.63
CA PRO A 370 20.27 -18.06 16.64
C PRO A 370 21.48 -18.98 16.80
N ALA A 371 22.53 -18.72 16.01
CA ALA A 371 23.76 -19.49 16.11
C ALA A 371 24.39 -19.32 17.50
N ALA A 372 24.83 -20.43 18.10
CA ALA A 372 25.46 -20.43 19.43
C ALA A 372 26.81 -19.72 19.42
N LYS A 373 27.49 -19.71 18.26
CA LYS A 373 28.79 -19.07 18.07
C LYS A 373 28.87 -18.39 16.71
N VAL A 374 29.04 -17.06 16.72
CA VAL A 374 29.33 -16.29 15.50
C VAL A 374 30.68 -15.58 15.61
N MET A 375 31.55 -15.79 14.63
CA MET A 375 32.89 -15.21 14.56
C MET A 375 33.11 -14.55 13.21
N ALA A 376 33.56 -13.30 13.22
CA ALA A 376 34.10 -12.64 12.02
C ALA A 376 35.60 -12.89 11.95
N TRP A 377 36.07 -13.34 10.79
CA TRP A 377 37.47 -13.60 10.58
C TRP A 377 37.90 -13.23 9.17
N ILE A 378 39.15 -12.80 9.03
CA ILE A 378 39.72 -12.41 7.74
C ILE A 378 40.79 -13.43 7.35
N LEU A 379 40.61 -14.07 6.20
CA LEU A 379 41.49 -15.10 5.64
C LEU A 379 42.09 -14.68 4.30
N GLY A 380 43.05 -15.45 3.81
CA GLY A 380 43.94 -15.03 2.75
C GLY A 380 44.94 -13.98 3.26
N PRO A 381 45.96 -13.58 2.49
CA PRO A 381 46.47 -14.14 1.22
C PRO A 381 47.09 -15.55 1.39
N ASP A 382 47.86 -16.01 0.39
CA ASP A 382 48.60 -17.28 0.43
C ASP A 382 49.50 -17.42 1.69
N PRO A 383 49.82 -18.66 2.11
CA PRO A 383 50.75 -18.90 3.23
C PRO A 383 52.08 -18.18 3.04
N GLY A 384 52.63 -17.63 4.11
CA GLY A 384 53.89 -16.87 4.10
C GLY A 384 53.75 -15.39 3.68
N VAL A 385 52.59 -14.96 3.21
CA VAL A 385 52.32 -13.55 2.90
C VAL A 385 51.67 -12.85 4.10
N ASP A 386 52.28 -11.75 4.54
CA ASP A 386 51.77 -10.92 5.63
C ASP A 386 50.44 -10.25 5.22
N LEU A 387 49.47 -10.21 6.15
CA LEU A 387 48.18 -9.54 5.95
C LEU A 387 48.08 -8.31 6.85
N MET A 388 47.73 -7.16 6.29
CA MET A 388 47.42 -5.94 7.03
C MET A 388 45.94 -5.61 6.90
N VAL A 389 45.28 -5.27 8.02
CA VAL A 389 43.84 -4.95 8.08
C VAL A 389 43.60 -3.72 8.93
N THR A 390 42.73 -2.81 8.48
CA THR A 390 42.20 -1.74 9.34
C THR A 390 40.76 -1.38 8.99
N GLY A 391 40.11 -0.64 9.89
CA GLY A 391 38.83 0.01 9.62
C GLY A 391 37.68 -0.94 9.31
N VAL A 392 37.72 -2.18 9.82
CA VAL A 392 36.68 -3.20 9.59
C VAL A 392 35.32 -2.71 10.10
N GLN A 393 34.39 -2.48 9.18
CA GLN A 393 33.02 -2.09 9.45
C GLN A 393 32.10 -3.26 9.14
N ILE A 394 31.34 -3.69 10.14
CA ILE A 394 30.21 -4.60 9.95
C ILE A 394 29.00 -3.96 10.64
N PHE A 395 27.95 -3.64 9.91
CA PHE A 395 26.77 -2.99 10.49
C PHE A 395 25.48 -3.34 9.74
N PRO A 396 24.34 -3.35 10.43
CA PRO A 396 23.06 -3.63 9.81
C PRO A 396 22.60 -2.47 8.93
N VAL A 397 21.98 -2.79 7.79
CA VAL A 397 21.64 -1.83 6.73
C VAL A 397 20.24 -1.24 6.90
N ASP A 398 20.13 0.10 6.91
CA ASP A 398 18.84 0.80 6.90
C ASP A 398 18.32 0.99 5.47
N ARG A 399 17.66 -0.04 4.95
CA ARG A 399 17.02 0.04 3.62
C ARG A 399 15.90 1.08 3.56
N GLN A 400 15.19 1.36 4.66
CA GLN A 400 14.07 2.31 4.65
C GLN A 400 14.56 3.74 4.48
N ALA A 401 15.64 4.12 5.16
CA ALA A 401 16.30 5.40 4.92
C ALA A 401 16.79 5.51 3.47
N ARG A 402 17.38 4.43 2.93
CA ARG A 402 17.85 4.38 1.54
C ARG A 402 16.69 4.52 0.54
N PHE A 403 15.56 3.88 0.74
CA PHE A 403 14.39 3.98 -0.15
C PHE A 403 13.84 5.39 -0.25
N LYS A 404 13.82 6.15 0.85
CA LYS A 404 13.42 7.58 0.82
C LYS A 404 14.33 8.40 -0.11
N PHE A 405 15.63 8.14 -0.09
CA PHE A 405 16.58 8.77 -1.01
C PHE A 405 16.35 8.34 -2.46
N LEU A 406 16.16 7.04 -2.70
CA LEU A 406 15.98 6.48 -4.05
C LEU A 406 14.68 6.96 -4.71
N ARG A 407 13.60 7.17 -3.96
CA ARG A 407 12.35 7.76 -4.50
C ARG A 407 12.59 9.15 -5.07
N LYS A 408 13.30 10.02 -4.33
CA LYS A 408 13.65 11.37 -4.80
C LYS A 408 14.55 11.32 -6.04
N ARG A 409 15.52 10.41 -6.04
CA ARG A 409 16.44 10.21 -7.17
C ARG A 409 15.72 9.67 -8.41
N THR A 410 14.80 8.74 -8.22
CA THR A 410 13.93 8.18 -9.28
C THR A 410 13.10 9.28 -9.92
N ASP A 411 12.45 10.13 -9.12
CA ASP A 411 11.68 11.26 -9.66
C ASP A 411 12.57 12.19 -10.51
N LYS A 412 13.77 12.51 -10.04
CA LYS A 412 14.73 13.34 -10.78
C LYS A 412 15.18 12.73 -12.11
N ILE A 413 15.49 11.43 -12.13
CA ILE A 413 16.15 10.76 -13.26
C ILE A 413 15.15 10.21 -14.27
N ARG A 414 14.04 9.63 -13.80
CA ARG A 414 13.10 8.86 -14.62
C ARG A 414 11.86 9.63 -15.04
N LYS A 415 11.57 10.77 -14.41
CA LYS A 415 10.50 11.67 -14.86
C LYS A 415 11.04 12.88 -15.61
N ARG A 416 10.21 13.42 -16.50
CA ARG A 416 10.45 14.66 -17.23
C ARG A 416 9.30 15.63 -17.00
N ASP A 417 9.60 16.92 -17.16
CA ASP A 417 8.59 17.97 -17.09
C ASP A 417 7.76 17.90 -18.37
N VAL A 418 6.44 17.77 -18.20
CA VAL A 418 5.46 17.68 -19.28
C VAL A 418 4.51 18.85 -19.13
N VAL A 419 4.29 19.56 -20.24
CA VAL A 419 3.35 20.67 -20.31
C VAL A 419 2.27 20.30 -21.33
N LEU A 420 1.06 20.02 -20.85
CA LEU A 420 -0.11 19.86 -21.72
C LEU A 420 -0.60 21.25 -22.10
N ARG A 421 -0.73 21.52 -23.39
CA ARG A 421 -1.30 22.76 -23.91
C ARG A 421 -2.61 22.45 -24.60
N LEU A 422 -3.68 23.03 -24.09
CA LEU A 422 -5.02 22.85 -24.62
C LEU A 422 -5.43 24.15 -25.33
N SER A 423 -6.06 23.99 -26.49
CA SER A 423 -6.58 25.09 -27.29
C SER A 423 -8.09 24.92 -27.43
N ALA A 424 -8.82 26.01 -27.23
CA ALA A 424 -10.26 26.02 -27.46
C ALA A 424 -10.53 25.98 -28.98
N PRO A 425 -11.62 25.31 -29.42
CA PRO A 425 -12.01 25.29 -30.84
C PRO A 425 -12.34 26.68 -31.39
N ASP A 426 -12.86 27.58 -30.53
CA ASP A 426 -13.30 28.92 -30.89
C ASP A 426 -12.48 29.99 -30.13
N SER A 427 -12.03 31.02 -30.84
CA SER A 427 -11.08 32.06 -30.41
C SER A 427 -11.55 32.96 -29.24
N GLY A 428 -12.69 32.67 -28.62
CA GLY A 428 -13.26 33.44 -27.50
C GLY A 428 -13.65 32.62 -26.26
N SER A 429 -13.50 31.28 -26.25
CA SER A 429 -13.92 30.47 -25.09
C SER A 429 -12.77 30.23 -24.11
N SER A 430 -12.92 30.68 -22.86
CA SER A 430 -11.94 30.46 -21.80
C SER A 430 -11.87 28.98 -21.41
N LEU A 431 -10.65 28.46 -21.29
CA LEU A 431 -10.36 27.11 -20.78
C LEU A 431 -10.12 27.09 -19.26
N LEU A 432 -10.19 28.26 -18.61
CA LEU A 432 -10.02 28.42 -17.17
C LEU A 432 -11.03 27.55 -16.40
N GLY A 433 -10.58 26.88 -15.34
CA GLY A 433 -11.42 25.95 -14.55
C GLY A 433 -11.62 24.56 -15.16
N THR A 434 -11.01 24.26 -16.31
CA THR A 434 -11.03 22.88 -16.85
C THR A 434 -10.13 21.99 -15.99
N LEU A 435 -10.70 20.93 -15.43
CA LEU A 435 -9.97 19.92 -14.66
C LEU A 435 -9.32 18.91 -15.62
N ILE A 436 -8.02 18.71 -15.44
CA ILE A 436 -7.22 17.70 -16.11
C ILE A 436 -6.90 16.59 -15.14
N ARG A 437 -7.14 15.35 -15.55
CA ARG A 437 -6.71 14.14 -14.87
C ARG A 437 -5.83 13.32 -15.80
N VAL A 438 -4.58 13.15 -15.39
CA VAL A 438 -3.55 12.41 -16.10
C VAL A 438 -3.33 11.08 -15.40
N LYS A 439 -3.53 9.98 -16.13
CA LYS A 439 -3.26 8.63 -15.65
C LYS A 439 -2.37 7.91 -16.64
N GLN A 440 -1.15 7.56 -16.23
CA GLN A 440 -0.30 6.71 -17.03
C GLN A 440 -0.88 5.29 -17.07
N THR A 441 -1.04 4.75 -18.27
CA THR A 441 -1.55 3.39 -18.50
C THR A 441 -0.42 2.39 -18.66
N GLN A 442 0.71 2.81 -19.24
CA GLN A 442 1.88 1.97 -19.46
C GLN A 442 3.17 2.76 -19.21
N ASN A 443 4.10 2.17 -18.48
CA ASN A 443 5.48 2.67 -18.36
C ASN A 443 6.33 2.06 -19.48
N SER A 444 7.08 2.88 -20.21
CA SER A 444 7.94 2.42 -21.31
C SER A 444 9.31 1.89 -20.85
N PHE A 445 9.66 2.03 -19.57
CA PHE A 445 10.92 1.48 -19.06
C PHE A 445 10.93 -0.05 -19.28
N PRO A 446 12.04 -0.62 -19.81
CA PRO A 446 12.18 -2.06 -20.00
C PRO A 446 12.15 -2.84 -18.68
N PHE A 447 11.05 -3.56 -18.48
CA PHE A 447 10.88 -4.57 -17.45
C PHE A 447 10.57 -5.89 -18.13
N GLY A 448 11.53 -6.82 -18.10
CA GLY A 448 11.40 -8.13 -18.69
C GLY A 448 11.43 -9.26 -17.69
N SER A 449 11.14 -10.46 -18.19
CA SER A 449 11.41 -11.70 -17.46
C SER A 449 11.82 -12.81 -18.43
N CYS A 450 12.49 -13.83 -17.90
CA CYS A 450 12.74 -15.07 -18.60
C CYS A 450 11.43 -15.77 -18.98
N LEU A 451 11.31 -16.13 -20.25
CA LEU A 451 10.16 -16.82 -20.82
C LEU A 451 10.63 -18.18 -21.35
N LEU A 452 9.98 -19.24 -20.89
CA LEU A 452 10.22 -20.61 -21.36
C LEU A 452 9.00 -21.12 -22.12
N ARG A 453 9.22 -22.12 -22.98
CA ARG A 453 8.14 -22.74 -23.77
C ARG A 453 6.97 -23.27 -22.91
N THR A 454 7.26 -23.79 -21.72
CA THR A 454 6.24 -24.33 -20.80
C THR A 454 5.36 -23.26 -20.14
N ILE A 455 5.80 -22.00 -20.13
CA ILE A 455 5.03 -20.88 -19.55
C ILE A 455 3.87 -20.50 -20.47
N ILE A 456 4.09 -20.49 -21.79
CA ILE A 456 3.07 -20.09 -22.77
C ILE A 456 1.94 -21.13 -22.94
N ASP A 457 2.11 -22.35 -22.41
CA ASP A 457 1.05 -23.36 -22.31
C ASP A 457 0.12 -23.16 -21.11
N ASN A 458 0.47 -22.26 -20.19
CA ASN A 458 -0.32 -21.98 -19.00
C ASN A 458 -0.96 -20.58 -19.11
N GLU A 459 -2.28 -20.52 -19.23
CA GLU A 459 -2.98 -19.27 -19.48
C GLU A 459 -2.85 -18.29 -18.30
N VAL A 460 -2.71 -18.80 -17.06
CA VAL A 460 -2.54 -17.97 -15.86
C VAL A 460 -1.17 -17.30 -15.86
N LEU A 461 -0.10 -18.08 -16.12
CA LEU A 461 1.27 -17.57 -16.18
C LEU A 461 1.47 -16.65 -17.39
N THR A 462 0.88 -17.00 -18.53
CA THR A 462 0.88 -16.17 -19.74
C THR A 462 0.24 -14.80 -19.48
N ASN A 463 -0.94 -14.77 -18.85
CA ASN A 463 -1.60 -13.53 -18.49
C ASN A 463 -0.79 -12.70 -17.49
N PHE A 464 -0.15 -13.35 -16.50
CA PHE A 464 0.75 -12.68 -15.58
C PHE A 464 1.93 -12.06 -16.35
N PHE A 465 2.56 -12.80 -17.27
CA PHE A 465 3.69 -12.32 -18.04
C PHE A 465 3.32 -11.09 -18.89
N LEU A 466 2.28 -11.20 -19.72
CA LEU A 466 1.83 -10.15 -20.65
C LEU A 466 1.38 -8.87 -19.94
N LYS A 467 0.81 -8.99 -18.74
CA LYS A 467 0.40 -7.83 -17.93
C LYS A 467 1.58 -7.11 -17.29
N ASN A 468 2.65 -7.84 -16.99
CA ASN A 468 3.70 -7.37 -16.09
C ASN A 468 5.05 -7.10 -16.76
N PHE A 469 5.31 -7.65 -17.93
CA PHE A 469 6.58 -7.48 -18.63
C PHE A 469 6.36 -6.96 -20.05
N ASN A 470 7.29 -6.11 -20.52
CA ASN A 470 7.35 -5.60 -21.90
C ASN A 470 8.61 -6.08 -22.64
N TRP A 471 9.45 -6.88 -21.98
CA TRP A 471 10.64 -7.52 -22.53
C TRP A 471 10.68 -9.01 -22.17
N ALA A 472 11.33 -9.81 -22.99
CA ALA A 472 11.58 -11.23 -22.76
C ALA A 472 13.06 -11.58 -22.97
N VAL A 473 13.51 -12.60 -22.28
CA VAL A 473 14.71 -13.37 -22.61
C VAL A 473 14.31 -14.84 -22.61
N PHE A 474 14.88 -15.67 -23.49
CA PHE A 474 14.57 -17.10 -23.49
C PHE A 474 15.50 -17.84 -22.53
N GLY A 475 14.97 -18.77 -21.76
CA GLY A 475 15.73 -19.42 -20.68
C GLY A 475 16.84 -20.31 -21.19
N ASN A 476 16.52 -21.15 -22.19
CA ASN A 476 17.50 -22.04 -22.81
C ASN A 476 17.35 -22.11 -24.33
N GLU A 477 16.20 -21.73 -24.87
CA GLU A 477 15.73 -22.08 -26.20
C GLU A 477 16.60 -21.50 -27.34
N LEU A 478 17.47 -20.52 -27.03
CA LEU A 478 18.42 -19.94 -27.98
C LEU A 478 19.88 -20.35 -27.71
N LYS A 479 20.20 -20.95 -26.55
CA LYS A 479 21.56 -21.38 -26.20
C LYS A 479 22.06 -22.45 -27.17
N TRP A 480 23.38 -22.52 -27.38
CA TRP A 480 23.95 -23.40 -28.41
C TRP A 480 23.67 -24.88 -28.13
N PHE A 481 23.83 -25.34 -26.89
CA PHE A 481 23.50 -26.72 -26.52
C PHE A 481 22.01 -27.06 -26.71
N TRP A 482 21.11 -26.08 -26.69
CA TRP A 482 19.67 -26.32 -26.92
C TRP A 482 19.35 -26.39 -28.41
N THR A 483 19.90 -25.45 -29.17
CA THR A 483 19.62 -25.31 -30.61
C THR A 483 20.42 -26.26 -31.48
N GLU A 484 21.55 -26.79 -31.00
CA GLU A 484 22.37 -27.81 -31.66
C GLU A 484 23.06 -28.74 -30.62
N PRO A 485 22.28 -29.57 -29.89
CA PRO A 485 22.81 -30.49 -28.87
C PRO A 485 23.78 -31.52 -29.47
N GLU A 486 23.54 -31.94 -30.71
CA GLU A 486 24.42 -32.80 -31.49
C GLU A 486 24.76 -32.11 -32.81
N GLN A 487 26.00 -32.29 -33.29
CA GLN A 487 26.49 -31.64 -34.51
C GLN A 487 25.53 -31.86 -35.70
N GLY A 488 25.04 -30.77 -36.27
CA GLY A 488 24.13 -30.78 -37.43
C GLY A 488 22.67 -31.15 -37.13
N LYS A 489 22.30 -31.45 -35.87
CA LYS A 489 20.91 -31.66 -35.46
C LYS A 489 20.34 -30.41 -34.80
N PHE A 490 19.63 -29.60 -35.60
CA PHE A 490 19.13 -28.31 -35.14
C PHE A 490 17.71 -28.37 -34.54
N HIS A 491 17.52 -27.66 -33.43
CA HIS A 491 16.25 -27.55 -32.69
C HIS A 491 15.86 -26.07 -32.47
N TYR A 492 15.30 -25.42 -33.50
CA TYR A 492 14.88 -24.02 -33.43
C TYR A 492 13.39 -23.81 -33.12
N LYS A 493 12.59 -24.88 -33.13
CA LYS A 493 11.14 -24.81 -33.01
C LYS A 493 10.67 -23.99 -31.80
N ASP A 494 11.23 -24.27 -30.62
CA ASP A 494 10.82 -23.58 -29.39
C ASP A 494 11.13 -22.08 -29.45
N ALA A 495 12.32 -21.72 -29.94
CA ALA A 495 12.71 -20.31 -30.11
C ALA A 495 11.83 -19.59 -31.13
N ASP A 496 11.48 -20.24 -32.24
CA ASP A 496 10.57 -19.68 -33.25
C ASP A 496 9.17 -19.44 -32.67
N GLU A 497 8.63 -20.41 -31.92
CA GLU A 497 7.31 -20.28 -31.27
C GLU A 497 7.30 -19.16 -30.22
N LEU A 498 8.34 -19.07 -29.40
CA LEU A 498 8.49 -17.99 -28.41
C LEU A 498 8.65 -16.62 -29.07
N LEU A 499 9.42 -16.50 -30.15
CA LEU A 499 9.55 -15.25 -30.91
C LEU A 499 8.21 -14.83 -31.52
N ASN A 500 7.48 -15.76 -32.11
CA ASN A 500 6.15 -15.48 -32.68
C ASN A 500 5.16 -15.04 -31.59
N PHE A 501 5.18 -15.71 -30.44
CA PHE A 501 4.39 -15.30 -29.27
C PHE A 501 4.74 -13.87 -28.83
N CYS A 502 6.02 -13.55 -28.64
CA CYS A 502 6.46 -12.21 -28.25
C CYS A 502 6.07 -11.14 -29.31
N ALA A 503 6.29 -11.42 -30.59
CA ALA A 503 5.95 -10.51 -31.68
C ALA A 503 4.46 -10.21 -31.75
N SER A 504 3.60 -11.23 -31.58
CA SER A 504 2.14 -11.05 -31.58
C SER A 504 1.60 -10.23 -30.41
N HIS A 505 2.38 -10.10 -29.33
CA HIS A 505 2.03 -9.33 -28.13
C HIS A 505 2.89 -8.07 -27.94
N ASN A 506 3.66 -7.67 -28.95
CA ASN A 506 4.54 -6.49 -28.91
C ASN A 506 5.54 -6.52 -27.73
N ILE A 507 6.10 -7.71 -27.45
CA ILE A 507 7.16 -7.91 -26.46
C ILE A 507 8.51 -7.89 -27.16
N GLN A 508 9.43 -7.03 -26.69
CA GLN A 508 10.80 -6.98 -27.18
C GLN A 508 11.61 -8.16 -26.62
N VAL A 509 12.58 -8.67 -27.38
CA VAL A 509 13.30 -9.90 -27.01
C VAL A 509 14.81 -9.69 -27.03
N ARG A 510 15.48 -10.12 -25.95
CA ARG A 510 16.94 -10.28 -25.86
C ARG A 510 17.32 -11.69 -26.27
N GLY A 511 18.25 -11.81 -27.21
CA GLY A 511 18.83 -13.08 -27.63
C GLY A 511 19.92 -13.52 -26.66
N HIS A 512 19.66 -14.58 -25.89
CA HIS A 512 20.56 -15.14 -24.89
C HIS A 512 20.76 -16.64 -25.13
N CYS A 513 21.94 -17.13 -25.46
CA CYS A 513 23.14 -16.40 -25.89
C CYS A 513 23.75 -17.06 -27.14
N ILE A 514 24.65 -16.36 -27.83
CA ILE A 514 25.30 -16.92 -29.02
C ILE A 514 26.36 -17.94 -28.59
N PHE A 515 27.24 -17.55 -27.66
CA PHE A 515 28.33 -18.34 -27.09
C PHE A 515 28.35 -18.26 -25.56
N TRP A 516 29.00 -19.24 -24.92
CA TRP A 516 29.18 -19.32 -23.47
C TRP A 516 30.58 -19.87 -23.15
N GLU A 517 31.38 -19.11 -22.39
CA GLU A 517 32.80 -19.40 -22.18
C GLU A 517 33.10 -20.49 -21.13
N VAL A 518 32.15 -20.79 -20.26
CA VAL A 518 32.33 -21.78 -19.20
C VAL A 518 32.26 -23.19 -19.80
N GLU A 519 33.38 -23.91 -19.78
CA GLU A 519 33.52 -25.21 -20.48
C GLU A 519 32.48 -26.26 -20.08
N SER A 520 31.95 -26.24 -18.86
CA SER A 520 30.87 -27.17 -18.45
C SER A 520 29.56 -26.93 -19.20
N ASN A 521 29.34 -25.74 -19.75
CA ASN A 521 28.14 -25.35 -20.49
C ASN A 521 28.31 -25.48 -22.01
N VAL A 522 29.50 -25.87 -22.48
CA VAL A 522 29.78 -26.14 -23.90
C VAL A 522 29.48 -27.61 -24.20
N GLN A 523 28.66 -27.87 -25.22
CA GLN A 523 28.27 -29.23 -25.61
C GLN A 523 29.45 -30.12 -26.00
N ASP A 524 29.35 -31.41 -25.67
CA ASP A 524 30.42 -32.42 -25.81
C ASP A 524 31.08 -32.44 -27.18
N TRP A 525 30.29 -32.39 -28.26
CA TRP A 525 30.84 -32.46 -29.60
C TRP A 525 31.70 -31.24 -29.94
N VAL A 526 31.40 -30.06 -29.39
CA VAL A 526 32.22 -28.85 -29.56
C VAL A 526 33.49 -28.89 -28.70
N ARG A 527 33.40 -29.44 -27.47
CA ARG A 527 34.56 -29.61 -26.58
C ARG A 527 35.66 -30.49 -27.17
N ASN A 528 35.27 -31.42 -28.05
CA ASN A 528 36.18 -32.40 -28.66
C ASN A 528 36.77 -31.95 -30.01
N LEU A 529 36.41 -30.76 -30.52
CA LEU A 529 36.93 -30.26 -31.80
C LEU A 529 38.36 -29.76 -31.66
N ASN A 530 39.16 -29.97 -32.70
CA ASN A 530 40.45 -29.30 -32.83
C ASN A 530 40.28 -27.82 -33.20
N LYS A 531 41.36 -27.04 -33.16
CA LYS A 531 41.31 -25.58 -33.40
C LYS A 531 40.64 -25.19 -34.73
N SER A 532 40.96 -25.88 -35.83
CA SER A 532 40.41 -25.56 -37.15
C SER A 532 38.93 -25.91 -37.25
N GLU A 533 38.55 -27.09 -36.74
CA GLU A 533 37.15 -27.52 -36.69
C GLU A 533 36.31 -26.63 -35.78
N LEU A 534 36.85 -26.21 -34.63
CA LEU A 534 36.18 -25.32 -33.69
C LEU A 534 35.92 -23.94 -34.31
N MET A 535 36.89 -23.39 -35.06
CA MET A 535 36.68 -22.12 -35.77
C MET A 535 35.56 -22.23 -36.81
N VAL A 536 35.50 -23.34 -37.56
CA VAL A 536 34.41 -23.60 -38.51
C VAL A 536 33.06 -23.73 -37.78
N ALA A 537 33.02 -24.41 -36.63
CA ALA A 537 31.81 -24.50 -35.82
C ALA A 537 31.34 -23.13 -35.30
N VAL A 538 32.26 -22.28 -34.83
CA VAL A 538 31.97 -20.89 -34.41
C VAL A 538 31.42 -20.05 -35.58
N GLN A 539 32.02 -20.16 -36.76
CA GLN A 539 31.55 -19.49 -37.97
C GLN A 539 30.16 -19.94 -38.39
N ASN A 540 29.91 -21.26 -38.34
CA ASN A 540 28.60 -21.84 -38.66
C ASN A 540 27.55 -21.41 -37.63
N ARG A 541 27.89 -21.35 -36.35
CA ARG A 541 27.00 -20.86 -35.28
C ARG A 541 26.60 -19.41 -35.53
N LEU A 542 27.57 -18.53 -35.77
CA LEU A 542 27.31 -17.12 -36.09
C LEU A 542 26.41 -16.97 -37.31
N THR A 543 26.82 -17.58 -38.43
CA THR A 543 26.11 -17.44 -39.72
C THR A 543 24.73 -18.06 -39.65
N GLY A 544 24.60 -19.27 -39.10
CA GLY A 544 23.34 -20.00 -39.03
C GLY A 544 22.31 -19.32 -38.11
N LEU A 545 22.73 -18.92 -36.90
CA LEU A 545 21.83 -18.27 -35.93
C LEU A 545 21.42 -16.87 -36.40
N LEU A 546 22.39 -16.03 -36.77
CA LEU A 546 22.13 -14.62 -37.05
C LEU A 546 21.49 -14.41 -38.42
N ALA A 547 21.76 -15.25 -39.42
CA ALA A 547 21.01 -15.17 -40.68
C ALA A 547 19.54 -15.57 -40.50
N ARG A 548 19.24 -16.52 -39.59
CA ARG A 548 17.87 -16.93 -39.29
C ARG A 548 17.08 -15.81 -38.59
N TYR A 549 17.71 -15.15 -37.62
CA TYR A 549 17.04 -14.21 -36.71
C TYR A 549 17.42 -12.75 -36.91
N GLN A 550 17.94 -12.41 -38.09
CA GLN A 550 18.33 -11.04 -38.42
C GLN A 550 17.19 -10.05 -38.17
N GLY A 551 17.42 -9.06 -37.31
CA GLY A 551 16.43 -8.04 -36.94
C GLY A 551 15.25 -8.52 -36.10
N LYS A 552 15.34 -9.72 -35.50
CA LYS A 552 14.29 -10.27 -34.63
C LYS A 552 14.55 -10.03 -33.14
N PHE A 553 15.82 -9.96 -32.74
CA PHE A 553 16.20 -9.66 -31.37
C PHE A 553 16.76 -8.24 -31.28
N ALA A 554 16.30 -7.48 -30.28
CA ALA A 554 16.78 -6.12 -30.07
C ALA A 554 18.23 -6.12 -29.54
N HIS A 555 18.55 -7.10 -28.70
CA HIS A 555 19.87 -7.28 -28.08
C HIS A 555 20.37 -8.72 -28.29
N TYR A 556 21.69 -8.90 -28.31
CA TYR A 556 22.32 -10.22 -28.16
C TYR A 556 23.36 -10.20 -27.05
N ASP A 557 23.31 -11.20 -26.17
CA ASP A 557 24.45 -11.60 -25.36
C ASP A 557 25.36 -12.45 -26.25
N VAL A 558 26.45 -11.86 -26.71
CA VAL A 558 27.31 -12.48 -27.75
C VAL A 558 28.13 -13.61 -27.14
N ASP A 559 28.89 -13.30 -26.09
CA ASP A 559 29.74 -14.26 -25.41
C ASP A 559 29.56 -14.11 -23.90
N ASN A 560 28.96 -15.13 -23.30
CA ASN A 560 28.49 -15.11 -21.92
C ASN A 560 29.60 -15.55 -20.95
N GLU A 561 29.73 -14.86 -19.82
CA GLU A 561 30.57 -15.24 -18.67
C GLU A 561 32.10 -15.28 -18.95
N MET A 562 32.58 -14.31 -19.73
CA MET A 562 33.99 -14.20 -20.13
C MET A 562 34.95 -13.95 -18.96
N LEU A 563 34.50 -13.47 -17.80
CA LEU A 563 35.32 -13.36 -16.58
C LEU A 563 35.49 -14.71 -15.85
N HIS A 564 34.60 -15.66 -16.11
CA HIS A 564 34.55 -16.94 -15.42
C HIS A 564 35.04 -18.12 -16.27
N GLY A 565 35.01 -17.98 -17.60
CA GLY A 565 35.52 -18.96 -18.56
C GLY A 565 36.43 -18.35 -19.63
N SER A 566 37.14 -19.22 -20.35
CA SER A 566 38.06 -18.86 -21.44
C SER A 566 38.11 -19.94 -22.55
N PHE A 567 37.11 -20.82 -22.62
CA PHE A 567 37.11 -21.97 -23.53
C PHE A 567 37.45 -21.60 -24.98
N TYR A 568 36.81 -20.57 -25.53
CA TYR A 568 37.03 -20.17 -26.92
C TYR A 568 38.35 -19.40 -27.06
N GLN A 569 38.65 -18.49 -26.14
CA GLN A 569 39.88 -17.70 -26.17
C GLN A 569 41.14 -18.59 -26.10
N ASP A 570 41.15 -19.58 -25.22
CA ASP A 570 42.31 -20.47 -25.02
C ASP A 570 42.56 -21.37 -26.23
N ARG A 571 41.50 -21.78 -26.94
CA ARG A 571 41.59 -22.70 -28.09
C ARG A 571 41.76 -22.00 -29.43
N LEU A 572 41.14 -20.83 -29.61
CA LEU A 572 41.16 -20.10 -30.88
C LEU A 572 42.19 -18.96 -30.90
N GLY A 573 42.51 -18.39 -29.74
CA GLY A 573 43.46 -17.29 -29.55
C GLY A 573 42.80 -16.01 -29.04
N GLN A 574 43.63 -15.00 -28.74
CA GLN A 574 43.20 -13.75 -28.08
C GLN A 574 42.13 -12.95 -28.87
N ASP A 575 42.16 -13.00 -30.20
CA ASP A 575 41.18 -12.29 -31.05
C ASP A 575 39.81 -12.99 -31.13
N ALA A 576 39.63 -14.19 -30.55
CA ALA A 576 38.41 -14.98 -30.71
C ALA A 576 37.14 -14.24 -30.27
N ARG A 577 37.19 -13.60 -29.10
CA ARG A 577 36.05 -12.84 -28.55
C ARG A 577 35.72 -11.64 -29.43
N ALA A 578 36.74 -10.84 -29.77
CA ALA A 578 36.55 -9.67 -30.62
C ALA A 578 36.04 -10.05 -32.03
N TYR A 579 36.52 -11.17 -32.58
CA TYR A 579 36.02 -11.76 -33.81
C TYR A 579 34.52 -12.08 -33.73
N MET A 580 34.07 -12.76 -32.67
CA MET A 580 32.64 -13.08 -32.48
C MET A 580 31.76 -11.83 -32.49
N PHE A 581 32.16 -10.77 -31.78
CA PHE A 581 31.41 -9.51 -31.76
C PHE A 581 31.41 -8.81 -33.13
N ARG A 582 32.57 -8.72 -33.81
CA ARG A 582 32.66 -8.08 -35.13
C ARG A 582 31.80 -8.81 -36.16
N THR A 583 31.87 -10.13 -36.20
CA THR A 583 31.09 -10.94 -37.13
C THR A 583 29.61 -10.93 -36.77
N ALA A 584 29.25 -10.94 -35.49
CA ALA A 584 27.85 -10.81 -35.08
C ALA A 584 27.22 -9.50 -35.57
N HIS A 585 27.92 -8.38 -35.40
CA HIS A 585 27.45 -7.07 -35.87
C HIS A 585 27.37 -6.97 -37.39
N GLN A 586 28.29 -7.62 -38.11
CA GLN A 586 28.24 -7.67 -39.58
C GLN A 586 27.02 -8.44 -40.10
N LEU A 587 26.64 -9.53 -39.42
CA LEU A 587 25.50 -10.36 -39.80
C LEU A 587 24.16 -9.74 -39.39
N ASP A 588 24.09 -9.13 -38.21
CA ASP A 588 22.91 -8.39 -37.74
C ASP A 588 23.30 -7.03 -37.14
N PRO A 589 23.41 -5.98 -37.98
CA PRO A 589 23.78 -4.64 -37.51
C PRO A 589 22.65 -3.93 -36.75
N SER A 590 21.43 -4.49 -36.72
CA SER A 590 20.28 -3.88 -36.07
C SER A 590 20.21 -4.15 -34.57
N ALA A 591 20.88 -5.22 -34.10
CA ALA A 591 20.90 -5.60 -32.70
C ALA A 591 22.04 -4.90 -31.92
N THR A 592 21.76 -4.51 -30.68
CA THR A 592 22.82 -4.03 -29.77
C THR A 592 23.52 -5.25 -29.15
N LEU A 593 24.86 -5.29 -29.24
CA LEU A 593 25.65 -6.40 -28.73
C LEU A 593 26.10 -6.15 -27.29
N PHE A 594 25.82 -7.11 -26.42
CA PHE A 594 26.13 -7.05 -24.99
C PHE A 594 27.25 -8.02 -24.63
N VAL A 595 28.13 -7.54 -23.75
CA VAL A 595 28.82 -8.43 -22.81
C VAL A 595 27.85 -8.81 -21.68
N ASN A 596 27.95 -10.00 -21.09
CA ASN A 596 27.05 -10.42 -20.01
C ASN A 596 27.80 -11.30 -18.98
N ASP A 597 27.77 -10.91 -17.70
CA ASP A 597 28.50 -11.63 -16.64
C ASP A 597 27.87 -11.42 -15.24
N TYR A 598 28.27 -12.21 -14.24
CA TYR A 598 27.71 -12.22 -12.87
C TYR A 598 28.73 -11.83 -11.78
N HIS A 599 28.22 -11.59 -10.56
CA HIS A 599 28.98 -11.14 -9.37
C HIS A 599 29.78 -9.84 -9.56
N ILE A 600 29.31 -8.95 -10.44
CA ILE A 600 29.96 -7.66 -10.70
C ILE A 600 29.57 -6.62 -9.63
N GLU A 601 28.38 -6.76 -9.08
CA GLU A 601 27.68 -5.73 -8.30
C GLU A 601 27.60 -5.99 -6.80
N ASP A 602 28.07 -7.14 -6.33
CA ASP A 602 27.84 -7.61 -4.95
C ASP A 602 29.10 -7.73 -4.07
N GLY A 603 30.31 -7.76 -4.68
CA GLY A 603 31.58 -7.90 -3.97
C GLY A 603 31.81 -9.28 -3.35
N SER A 604 31.06 -10.30 -3.81
CA SER A 604 31.08 -11.64 -3.24
C SER A 604 32.06 -12.59 -3.94
N GLU A 605 32.51 -12.27 -5.15
CA GLU A 605 33.42 -13.10 -5.96
C GLU A 605 34.72 -12.34 -6.27
N SER A 606 35.84 -13.06 -6.42
CA SER A 606 37.16 -12.46 -6.63
C SER A 606 37.54 -12.43 -8.10
N LYS A 607 37.00 -13.37 -8.89
CA LYS A 607 37.14 -13.42 -10.35
C LYS A 607 36.45 -12.26 -11.03
N ALA A 608 35.34 -11.78 -10.45
CA ALA A 608 34.51 -10.72 -10.98
C ALA A 608 34.63 -9.44 -10.14
N SER A 609 34.79 -8.31 -10.79
CA SER A 609 34.68 -6.99 -10.16
C SER A 609 34.31 -5.95 -11.21
N PRO A 610 33.79 -4.77 -10.82
CA PRO A 610 33.55 -3.68 -11.77
C PRO A 610 34.79 -3.33 -12.58
N GLU A 611 35.96 -3.27 -11.95
CA GLU A 611 37.23 -2.93 -12.60
C GLU A 611 37.66 -3.98 -13.62
N LYS A 612 37.59 -5.26 -13.27
CA LYS A 612 37.92 -6.35 -14.20
C LYS A 612 36.99 -6.36 -15.40
N TYR A 613 35.71 -6.10 -15.17
CA TYR A 613 34.73 -6.08 -16.24
C TYR A 613 34.92 -4.87 -17.17
N ILE A 614 35.20 -3.70 -16.59
CA ILE A 614 35.56 -2.49 -17.35
C ILE A 614 36.77 -2.76 -18.23
N ASN A 615 37.84 -3.36 -17.69
CA ASN A 615 39.04 -3.68 -18.45
C ASN A 615 38.73 -4.63 -19.61
N GLN A 616 37.97 -5.72 -19.36
CA GLN A 616 37.55 -6.64 -20.41
C GLN A 616 36.75 -5.94 -21.53
N ILE A 617 35.84 -5.04 -21.18
CA ILE A 617 35.05 -4.27 -22.17
C ILE A 617 35.95 -3.32 -22.97
N VAL A 618 36.88 -2.63 -22.31
CA VAL A 618 37.83 -1.73 -22.98
C VAL A 618 38.71 -2.53 -23.94
N ASP A 619 39.29 -3.64 -23.50
CA ASP A 619 40.15 -4.52 -24.31
C ASP A 619 39.42 -5.02 -25.55
N LEU A 620 38.15 -5.42 -25.43
CA LEU A 620 37.32 -5.83 -26.57
C LEU A 620 37.11 -4.69 -27.57
N ARG A 621 36.80 -3.48 -27.08
CA ARG A 621 36.57 -2.31 -27.93
C ARG A 621 37.86 -1.85 -28.63
N GLU A 622 39.00 -1.93 -27.96
CA GLU A 622 40.32 -1.66 -28.55
C GLU A 622 40.66 -2.66 -29.67
N GLN A 623 40.20 -3.91 -29.55
CA GLN A 623 40.27 -4.92 -30.60
C GLN A 623 39.18 -4.75 -31.69
N GLY A 624 38.39 -3.68 -31.65
CA GLY A 624 37.37 -3.37 -32.65
C GLY A 624 36.05 -4.12 -32.49
N ALA A 625 35.79 -4.75 -31.34
CA ALA A 625 34.49 -5.33 -31.03
C ALA A 625 33.43 -4.22 -30.84
N PRO A 626 32.30 -4.24 -31.57
CA PRO A 626 31.22 -3.26 -31.41
C PRO A 626 30.34 -3.58 -30.19
N VAL A 627 30.93 -3.51 -28.99
CA VAL A 627 30.21 -3.65 -27.72
C VAL A 627 29.29 -2.44 -27.54
N GLY A 628 27.98 -2.68 -27.52
CA GLY A 628 26.95 -1.66 -27.43
C GLY A 628 26.28 -1.55 -26.06
N GLY A 629 26.49 -2.51 -25.15
CA GLY A 629 25.91 -2.50 -23.81
C GLY A 629 26.61 -3.42 -22.81
N ILE A 630 26.33 -3.20 -21.53
CA ILE A 630 26.87 -3.95 -20.38
C ILE A 630 25.73 -4.74 -19.74
N GLY A 631 25.84 -6.07 -19.73
CA GLY A 631 24.92 -6.99 -19.08
C GLY A 631 25.47 -7.41 -17.72
N ILE A 632 24.69 -7.16 -16.67
CA ILE A 632 24.95 -7.68 -15.32
C ILE A 632 23.85 -8.70 -15.06
N GLN A 633 24.22 -9.97 -14.89
CA GLN A 633 23.22 -11.03 -14.66
C GLN A 633 22.36 -10.67 -13.43
N GLY A 634 22.98 -10.36 -12.29
CA GLY A 634 22.23 -9.88 -11.12
C GLY A 634 21.80 -10.97 -10.15
N HIS A 635 22.45 -12.13 -10.14
CA HIS A 635 22.18 -13.22 -9.20
C HIS A 635 22.70 -12.87 -7.80
N ILE A 636 21.87 -12.23 -6.97
CA ILE A 636 22.30 -11.68 -5.68
C ILE A 636 21.56 -12.33 -4.50
N SER A 637 22.27 -12.63 -3.41
CA SER A 637 21.67 -13.27 -2.22
C SER A 637 21.30 -12.27 -1.13
N ASN A 638 22.18 -11.30 -0.86
CA ASN A 638 22.05 -10.38 0.27
C ASN A 638 22.23 -8.92 -0.19
N PRO A 639 21.37 -8.39 -1.08
CA PRO A 639 21.62 -7.11 -1.73
C PRO A 639 21.79 -5.95 -0.73
N VAL A 640 22.90 -5.23 -0.86
CA VAL A 640 23.13 -3.96 -0.15
C VAL A 640 23.23 -2.85 -1.17
N GLY A 641 22.24 -1.94 -1.14
CA GLY A 641 22.07 -0.97 -2.22
C GLY A 641 23.25 -0.02 -2.45
N THR A 642 24.05 0.29 -1.43
CA THR A 642 25.26 1.13 -1.58
C THR A 642 26.42 0.40 -2.26
N ILE A 643 26.54 -0.92 -2.11
CA ILE A 643 27.53 -1.75 -2.82
C ILE A 643 27.15 -1.78 -4.31
N VAL A 644 25.91 -2.15 -4.61
CA VAL A 644 25.37 -2.19 -5.97
C VAL A 644 25.49 -0.82 -6.64
N HIS A 645 25.15 0.26 -5.94
CA HIS A 645 25.28 1.62 -6.44
C HIS A 645 26.74 2.00 -6.75
N SER A 646 27.70 1.56 -5.95
CA SER A 646 29.13 1.79 -6.19
C SER A 646 29.59 1.09 -7.46
N ALA A 647 29.25 -0.18 -7.63
CA ALA A 647 29.55 -0.95 -8.83
C ALA A 647 28.96 -0.30 -10.09
N LEU A 648 27.70 0.13 -10.05
CA LEU A 648 27.05 0.81 -11.17
C LEU A 648 27.70 2.15 -11.51
N ASN A 649 28.13 2.94 -10.51
CA ASN A 649 28.84 4.20 -10.78
C ASN A 649 30.18 3.95 -11.48
N LYS A 650 30.92 2.89 -11.09
CA LYS A 650 32.18 2.50 -11.74
C LYS A 650 31.93 2.09 -13.18
N MET A 651 30.99 1.17 -13.42
CA MET A 651 30.67 0.70 -14.77
C MET A 651 30.13 1.80 -15.68
N ALA A 652 29.35 2.74 -15.13
CA ALA A 652 28.82 3.87 -15.91
C ALA A 652 29.92 4.78 -16.49
N THR A 653 31.15 4.72 -15.98
CA THR A 653 32.28 5.48 -16.55
C THR A 653 32.66 5.02 -17.96
N VAL A 654 32.30 3.79 -18.35
CA VAL A 654 32.52 3.25 -19.71
C VAL A 654 31.65 3.96 -20.74
N GLY A 655 30.54 4.56 -20.31
CA GLY A 655 29.62 5.30 -21.19
C GLY A 655 28.69 4.41 -22.03
N LEU A 656 28.54 3.13 -21.67
CA LEU A 656 27.60 2.19 -22.30
C LEU A 656 26.35 2.00 -21.41
N PRO A 657 25.19 1.70 -22.01
CA PRO A 657 23.98 1.39 -21.26
C PRO A 657 24.14 0.09 -20.46
N ILE A 658 23.71 0.12 -19.21
CA ILE A 658 23.75 -1.02 -18.29
C ILE A 658 22.37 -1.69 -18.25
N TRP A 659 22.35 -3.01 -18.33
CA TRP A 659 21.16 -3.83 -18.17
C TRP A 659 21.38 -4.85 -17.07
N PHE A 660 20.39 -4.97 -16.18
CA PHE A 660 20.26 -6.20 -15.40
C PHE A 660 19.55 -7.22 -16.28
N THR A 661 20.24 -8.29 -16.64
CA THR A 661 19.82 -9.23 -17.68
C THR A 661 19.13 -10.47 -17.12
N GLU A 662 19.43 -10.84 -15.87
CA GLU A 662 19.04 -12.10 -15.25
C GLU A 662 18.76 -11.92 -13.73
N LEU A 663 18.18 -10.78 -13.34
CA LEU A 663 18.05 -10.40 -11.94
C LEU A 663 17.18 -11.39 -11.16
N ASP A 664 17.74 -11.95 -10.09
CA ASP A 664 16.99 -12.69 -9.09
C ASP A 664 17.55 -12.45 -7.67
N VAL A 665 16.71 -12.74 -6.67
CA VAL A 665 17.08 -12.70 -5.26
C VAL A 665 16.57 -13.95 -4.58
N VAL A 666 17.35 -14.48 -3.63
CA VAL A 666 17.03 -15.76 -2.97
C VAL A 666 16.87 -15.59 -1.47
N SER A 667 15.76 -16.10 -0.94
CA SER A 667 15.59 -16.39 0.48
C SER A 667 14.42 -17.36 0.65
N ASN A 668 14.57 -18.32 1.57
CA ASN A 668 13.52 -19.27 1.93
C ASN A 668 12.31 -18.54 2.53
N ASN A 669 12.52 -17.39 3.18
CA ASN A 669 11.43 -16.57 3.70
C ASN A 669 10.97 -15.56 2.64
N GLU A 670 9.71 -15.68 2.20
CA GLU A 670 9.17 -14.82 1.13
C GLU A 670 9.15 -13.33 1.46
N TYR A 671 9.09 -12.93 2.73
CA TYR A 671 9.15 -11.51 3.13
C TYR A 671 10.56 -10.94 2.98
N ILE A 672 11.57 -11.73 3.32
CA ILE A 672 12.97 -11.35 3.15
C ILE A 672 13.30 -11.25 1.65
N ARG A 673 12.89 -12.26 0.88
CA ARG A 673 12.97 -12.25 -0.58
C ARG A 673 12.30 -11.01 -1.19
N ALA A 674 11.10 -10.67 -0.73
CA ALA A 674 10.37 -9.49 -1.20
C ALA A 674 11.13 -8.19 -0.91
N ASP A 675 11.73 -8.09 0.28
CA ASP A 675 12.47 -6.90 0.66
C ASP A 675 13.79 -6.76 -0.12
N ASP A 676 14.49 -7.86 -0.38
CA ASP A 676 15.72 -7.89 -1.18
C ASP A 676 15.45 -7.51 -2.63
N LEU A 677 14.35 -8.01 -3.20
CA LEU A 677 13.92 -7.65 -4.55
C LEU A 677 13.63 -6.14 -4.62
N GLU A 678 12.99 -5.57 -3.60
CA GLU A 678 12.77 -4.12 -3.55
C GLU A 678 14.07 -3.32 -3.45
N VAL A 679 15.06 -3.81 -2.70
CA VAL A 679 16.40 -3.17 -2.65
C VAL A 679 17.00 -3.10 -4.04
N MET A 680 17.07 -4.23 -4.75
CA MET A 680 17.63 -4.29 -6.10
C MET A 680 16.86 -3.38 -7.06
N LEU A 681 15.55 -3.60 -7.18
CA LEU A 681 14.71 -2.88 -8.14
C LEU A 681 14.76 -1.36 -7.93
N ARG A 682 14.75 -0.87 -6.69
CA ARG A 682 14.85 0.57 -6.42
C ARG A 682 16.21 1.15 -6.76
N GLU A 683 17.30 0.43 -6.47
CA GLU A 683 18.65 0.92 -6.76
C GLU A 683 18.91 1.00 -8.26
N VAL A 684 18.61 -0.07 -8.98
CA VAL A 684 18.86 -0.16 -10.42
C VAL A 684 17.94 0.79 -11.19
N PHE A 685 16.65 0.89 -10.80
CA PHE A 685 15.72 1.83 -11.45
C PHE A 685 16.10 3.30 -11.17
N ALA A 686 16.70 3.62 -10.02
CA ALA A 686 17.16 4.97 -9.70
C ALA A 686 18.56 5.33 -10.27
N HIS A 687 19.21 4.42 -11.00
CA HIS A 687 20.53 4.67 -11.59
C HIS A 687 20.42 5.16 -13.04
N PRO A 688 21.05 6.29 -13.42
CA PRO A 688 20.84 6.89 -14.74
C PRO A 688 21.41 6.08 -15.90
N ALA A 689 22.48 5.30 -15.68
CA ALA A 689 23.08 4.45 -16.71
C ALA A 689 22.35 3.11 -16.91
N VAL A 690 21.41 2.76 -16.02
CA VAL A 690 20.61 1.53 -16.17
C VAL A 690 19.46 1.82 -17.12
N GLU A 691 19.34 1.02 -18.17
CA GLU A 691 18.30 1.19 -19.20
C GLU A 691 17.29 0.06 -19.26
N GLY A 692 17.54 -1.07 -18.59
CA GLY A 692 16.56 -2.14 -18.49
C GLY A 692 16.85 -3.15 -17.40
N ILE A 693 15.79 -3.85 -16.98
CA ILE A 693 15.81 -4.86 -15.93
C ILE A 693 15.02 -6.06 -16.43
N ILE A 694 15.66 -7.22 -16.50
CA ILE A 694 15.05 -8.51 -16.83
C ILE A 694 15.22 -9.41 -15.61
N LEU A 695 14.12 -9.98 -15.13
CA LEU A 695 14.14 -10.98 -14.06
C LEU A 695 14.42 -12.37 -14.63
N PHE A 696 15.27 -13.19 -14.00
CA PHE A 696 15.56 -14.54 -14.51
C PHE A 696 14.53 -15.59 -14.10
N GLY A 697 13.30 -15.34 -14.56
CA GLY A 697 12.13 -16.13 -14.26
C GLY A 697 11.19 -15.39 -13.29
N PHE A 698 10.01 -15.95 -13.12
CA PHE A 698 9.03 -15.44 -12.17
C PHE A 698 8.18 -16.55 -11.53
N TRP A 699 8.25 -17.78 -12.03
CA TRP A 699 7.42 -18.91 -11.63
C TRP A 699 8.26 -19.99 -10.94
N GLU A 700 7.81 -20.46 -9.78
CA GLU A 700 8.53 -21.38 -8.87
C GLU A 700 9.17 -22.58 -9.55
N LEU A 701 8.44 -23.28 -10.43
CA LEU A 701 8.94 -24.51 -11.06
C LEU A 701 10.00 -24.24 -12.15
N ASN A 702 10.17 -22.98 -12.56
CA ASN A 702 11.07 -22.58 -13.65
C ASN A 702 12.02 -21.46 -13.22
N MET A 703 12.47 -21.47 -11.97
CA MET A 703 13.55 -20.60 -11.51
C MET A 703 14.89 -21.31 -11.60
N PHE A 704 15.95 -20.60 -12.00
CA PHE A 704 17.32 -21.13 -11.96
C PHE A 704 17.81 -21.34 -10.52
N ARG A 705 17.48 -20.40 -9.63
CA ARG A 705 17.77 -20.48 -8.19
C ARG A 705 16.48 -20.73 -7.43
N GLU A 706 16.47 -21.72 -6.54
CA GLU A 706 15.32 -21.98 -5.68
C GLU A 706 14.94 -20.75 -4.87
N ASN A 707 13.66 -20.63 -4.52
CA ASN A 707 13.16 -19.55 -3.68
C ASN A 707 13.51 -18.15 -4.22
N SER A 708 13.28 -17.93 -5.51
CA SER A 708 13.49 -16.64 -6.19
C SER A 708 12.28 -16.14 -6.99
N HIS A 709 11.17 -16.89 -6.96
CA HIS A 709 9.98 -16.66 -7.75
C HIS A 709 9.06 -15.55 -7.21
N LEU A 710 8.23 -15.01 -8.09
CA LEU A 710 7.13 -14.08 -7.78
C LEU A 710 5.79 -14.80 -7.67
N VAL A 711 5.65 -15.92 -8.37
CA VAL A 711 4.44 -16.71 -8.53
C VAL A 711 4.76 -18.15 -8.13
N ASN A 712 4.04 -18.66 -7.14
CA ASN A 712 4.19 -20.03 -6.64
C ASN A 712 3.80 -21.05 -7.72
N ALA A 713 4.11 -22.32 -7.49
CA ALA A 713 4.02 -23.37 -8.48
C ALA A 713 2.61 -23.51 -9.11
N GLU A 714 1.54 -23.26 -8.36
CA GLU A 714 0.14 -23.30 -8.85
C GLU A 714 -0.44 -21.95 -9.30
N GLY A 715 0.36 -20.89 -9.38
CA GLY A 715 -0.06 -19.58 -9.91
C GLY A 715 -0.39 -18.51 -8.87
N ASP A 716 -0.32 -18.82 -7.57
CA ASP A 716 -0.55 -17.86 -6.48
C ASP A 716 0.61 -16.85 -6.38
N ILE A 717 0.30 -15.55 -6.26
CA ILE A 717 1.31 -14.48 -6.15
C ILE A 717 1.81 -14.41 -4.70
N ASN A 718 3.11 -14.62 -4.49
CA ASN A 718 3.74 -14.58 -3.17
C ASN A 718 4.06 -13.13 -2.72
N GLU A 719 4.65 -12.96 -1.54
CA GLU A 719 5.02 -11.62 -1.03
C GLU A 719 6.01 -10.87 -1.94
N ALA A 720 6.95 -11.57 -2.59
CA ALA A 720 7.89 -10.95 -3.53
C ALA A 720 7.17 -10.44 -4.80
N GLY A 721 6.25 -11.25 -5.33
CA GLY A 721 5.37 -10.83 -6.44
C GLY A 721 4.49 -9.64 -6.07
N ARG A 722 3.89 -9.63 -4.87
CA ARG A 722 3.10 -8.50 -4.36
C ARG A 722 3.96 -7.23 -4.24
N ARG A 723 5.20 -7.34 -3.75
CA ARG A 723 6.12 -6.20 -3.65
C ARG A 723 6.53 -5.67 -5.02
N TYR A 724 6.83 -6.54 -5.98
CA TYR A 724 7.11 -6.18 -7.36
C TYR A 724 5.95 -5.39 -7.99
N LEU A 725 4.72 -5.88 -7.86
CA LEU A 725 3.52 -5.20 -8.40
C LEU A 725 3.27 -3.85 -7.74
N ALA A 726 3.54 -3.72 -6.44
CA ALA A 726 3.44 -2.45 -5.73
C ALA A 726 4.43 -1.41 -6.29
N LEU A 727 5.68 -1.81 -6.58
CA LEU A 727 6.67 -0.93 -7.21
C LEU A 727 6.27 -0.53 -8.64
N LYS A 728 5.77 -1.47 -9.45
CA LYS A 728 5.24 -1.14 -10.77
C LYS A 728 4.14 -0.09 -10.70
N ASN A 729 3.23 -0.20 -9.73
CA ASN A 729 2.18 0.80 -9.54
C ASN A 729 2.72 2.13 -8.98
N GLU A 730 3.73 2.12 -8.11
CA GLU A 730 4.45 3.32 -7.65
C GLU A 730 5.13 4.06 -8.83
N TRP A 731 5.62 3.32 -9.82
CA TRP A 731 6.27 3.84 -11.02
C TRP A 731 5.29 4.14 -12.17
N LEU A 732 4.02 4.38 -11.87
CA LEU A 732 3.07 4.98 -12.79
C LEU A 732 2.78 6.42 -12.38
N THR A 733 2.74 7.30 -13.37
CA THR A 733 2.44 8.72 -13.16
C THR A 733 0.94 8.92 -13.00
N ARG A 734 0.58 9.65 -11.95
CA ARG A 734 -0.78 10.18 -11.73
C ARG A 734 -0.64 11.65 -11.40
N ALA A 735 -1.33 12.50 -12.15
CA ALA A 735 -1.36 13.94 -11.91
C ALA A 735 -2.77 14.47 -12.16
N HIS A 736 -3.17 15.49 -11.42
CA HIS A 736 -4.42 16.17 -11.67
C HIS A 736 -4.31 17.63 -11.26
N GLY A 737 -5.13 18.48 -11.85
CA GLY A 737 -5.20 19.89 -11.54
C GLY A 737 -5.93 20.64 -12.63
N HIS A 738 -5.96 21.97 -12.52
CA HIS A 738 -6.67 22.81 -13.46
C HIS A 738 -5.71 23.41 -14.48
N ILE A 739 -6.26 23.73 -15.66
CA ILE A 739 -5.57 24.52 -16.67
C ILE A 739 -5.31 25.93 -16.10
N ASP A 740 -4.10 26.45 -16.30
CA ASP A 740 -3.72 27.80 -15.92
C ASP A 740 -4.30 28.88 -16.86
N GLY A 741 -4.03 30.16 -16.55
CA GLY A 741 -4.46 31.30 -17.37
C GLY A 741 -3.89 31.33 -18.79
N HIS A 742 -2.93 30.47 -19.12
CA HIS A 742 -2.31 30.34 -20.44
C HIS A 742 -2.78 29.09 -21.20
N GLY A 743 -3.78 28.36 -20.69
CA GLY A 743 -4.25 27.15 -21.35
C GLY A 743 -3.35 25.93 -21.11
N GLN A 744 -2.51 25.94 -20.06
CA GLN A 744 -1.50 24.91 -19.81
C GLN A 744 -1.75 24.15 -18.50
N PHE A 745 -1.36 22.87 -18.48
CA PHE A 745 -1.27 22.06 -17.27
C PHE A 745 0.09 21.35 -17.23
N SER A 746 0.87 21.62 -16.19
CA SER A 746 2.23 21.09 -16.06
C SER A 746 2.31 20.02 -14.99
N PHE A 747 3.02 18.93 -15.27
CA PHE A 747 3.31 17.86 -14.32
C PHE A 747 4.64 17.18 -14.65
N ARG A 748 5.20 16.39 -13.72
CA ARG A 748 6.34 15.50 -14.01
C ARG A 748 5.84 14.08 -14.25
N GLY A 749 6.23 13.47 -15.37
CA GLY A 749 5.80 12.12 -15.74
C GLY A 749 6.93 11.20 -16.18
N PHE A 750 6.79 9.91 -15.90
CA PHE A 750 7.62 8.85 -16.48
C PHE A 750 7.38 8.74 -17.99
N HIS A 751 8.36 8.24 -18.74
CA HIS A 751 8.14 7.96 -20.15
C HIS A 751 7.11 6.82 -20.33
N GLY A 752 6.14 7.00 -21.23
CA GLY A 752 5.14 5.99 -21.52
C GLY A 752 3.82 6.52 -22.06
N SER A 753 2.79 5.68 -22.00
CA SER A 753 1.46 5.94 -22.53
C SER A 753 0.54 6.50 -21.46
N TYR A 754 -0.24 7.51 -21.82
CA TYR A 754 -1.10 8.26 -20.90
C TYR A 754 -2.53 8.33 -21.40
N GLU A 755 -3.47 8.24 -20.46
CA GLU A 755 -4.86 8.59 -20.64
C GLU A 755 -5.11 9.96 -19.98
N LEU A 756 -5.77 10.84 -20.71
CA LEU A 756 -6.11 12.19 -20.28
C LEU A 756 -7.63 12.31 -20.20
N GLU A 757 -8.14 12.55 -19.00
CA GLU A 757 -9.54 12.92 -18.78
C GLU A 757 -9.60 14.45 -18.63
N ILE A 758 -10.33 15.10 -19.54
CA ILE A 758 -10.51 16.55 -19.59
C ILE A 758 -11.96 16.83 -19.22
N THR A 759 -12.19 17.40 -18.04
CA THR A 759 -13.52 17.75 -17.56
C THR A 759 -13.67 19.25 -17.56
N ARG A 760 -14.53 19.75 -18.46
CA ARG A 760 -14.93 21.16 -18.48
C ARG A 760 -16.23 21.29 -17.70
N LEU A 761 -16.21 22.06 -16.61
CA LEU A 761 -17.44 22.50 -15.95
C LEU A 761 -18.14 23.49 -16.89
N ILE A 762 -19.19 23.03 -17.57
CA ILE A 762 -20.15 23.93 -18.22
C ILE A 762 -21.02 24.47 -17.09
N VAL A 763 -20.61 25.62 -16.51
CA VAL A 763 -21.42 26.31 -15.51
C VAL A 763 -22.65 26.87 -16.24
N PHE A 764 -23.80 26.22 -16.05
CA PHE A 764 -25.08 26.80 -16.47
C PHE A 764 -25.40 27.95 -15.53
N PRO A 765 -25.55 29.20 -16.00
CA PRO A 765 -25.70 30.38 -15.14
C PRO A 765 -26.94 30.29 -14.22
N HIS A 766 -27.99 29.60 -14.70
CA HIS A 766 -29.18 29.32 -13.90
C HIS A 766 -28.95 28.28 -12.80
N ALA A 767 -28.01 27.35 -12.98
CA ALA A 767 -27.65 26.37 -11.97
C ALA A 767 -26.82 26.98 -10.84
N ALA A 768 -25.90 27.90 -11.14
CA ALA A 768 -25.13 28.61 -10.11
C ALA A 768 -26.03 29.47 -9.21
N ASN A 769 -26.99 30.21 -9.78
CA ASN A 769 -27.99 30.95 -9.00
C ASN A 769 -28.89 30.03 -8.17
N THR A 770 -29.26 28.86 -8.72
CA THR A 770 -30.06 27.86 -7.99
C THR A 770 -29.25 27.21 -6.88
N LEU A 771 -27.96 26.92 -7.10
CA LEU A 771 -27.04 26.34 -6.12
C LEU A 771 -26.70 27.35 -5.02
N LEU A 772 -26.43 28.61 -5.36
CA LEU A 772 -26.26 29.68 -4.36
C LEU A 772 -27.55 29.85 -3.54
N SER A 773 -28.73 29.79 -4.17
CA SER A 773 -30.01 29.83 -3.45
C SER A 773 -30.23 28.60 -2.56
N LEU A 774 -29.87 27.39 -3.03
CA LEU A 774 -30.01 26.15 -2.27
C LEU A 774 -29.02 26.06 -1.11
N TYR A 775 -27.73 26.33 -1.36
CA TYR A 775 -26.69 26.36 -0.32
C TYR A 775 -26.90 27.50 0.68
N SER A 776 -27.43 28.63 0.22
CA SER A 776 -27.90 29.71 1.11
C SER A 776 -29.04 29.23 2.00
N LYS A 777 -30.07 28.57 1.43
CA LYS A 777 -31.16 27.98 2.21
C LYS A 777 -30.70 26.89 3.17
N SER A 778 -29.65 26.15 2.84
CA SER A 778 -29.07 25.12 3.71
C SER A 778 -27.99 25.63 4.66
N GLN A 779 -27.71 26.95 4.68
CA GLN A 779 -26.66 27.57 5.49
C GLN A 779 -25.24 26.98 5.29
N ASP A 780 -24.96 26.36 4.14
CA ASP A 780 -23.62 25.81 3.84
C ASP A 780 -22.69 26.93 3.36
N LEU A 781 -22.13 27.65 4.32
CA LEU A 781 -21.27 28.81 4.12
C LEU A 781 -20.01 28.48 3.30
N ARG A 782 -19.49 27.25 3.41
CA ARG A 782 -18.30 26.82 2.68
C ARG A 782 -18.62 26.63 1.20
N SER A 783 -19.73 25.97 0.90
CA SER A 783 -20.19 25.78 -0.49
C SER A 783 -20.64 27.08 -1.12
N VAL A 784 -21.28 27.99 -0.37
CA VAL A 784 -21.61 29.34 -0.86
C VAL A 784 -20.35 30.12 -1.24
N LYS A 785 -19.34 30.17 -0.37
CA LYS A 785 -18.06 30.85 -0.67
C LYS A 785 -17.35 30.23 -1.87
N LEU A 786 -17.34 28.90 -1.96
CA LEU A 786 -16.71 28.19 -3.07
C LEU A 786 -17.42 28.48 -4.39
N VAL A 787 -18.75 28.33 -4.44
CA VAL A 787 -19.53 28.63 -5.66
C VAL A 787 -19.43 30.11 -6.03
N PHE A 788 -19.43 31.03 -5.06
CA PHE A 788 -19.29 32.46 -5.32
C PHE A 788 -17.90 32.84 -5.87
N ASN A 789 -16.83 32.29 -5.29
CA ASN A 789 -15.46 32.55 -5.74
C ASN A 789 -15.14 31.91 -7.11
N GLU A 790 -15.86 30.87 -7.50
CA GLU A 790 -15.72 30.23 -8.83
C GLU A 790 -16.46 31.00 -9.95
N ILE A 791 -17.23 32.06 -9.62
CA ILE A 791 -17.84 32.97 -10.60
C ILE A 791 -16.80 34.00 -11.05
N ASP A 792 -15.78 33.55 -11.77
CA ASP A 792 -14.60 34.35 -12.09
C ASP A 792 -14.64 34.94 -13.52
N ASN A 793 -15.68 35.73 -13.85
CA ASN A 793 -15.63 36.61 -15.03
C ASN A 793 -16.63 37.80 -14.99
N PRO A 794 -16.18 39.05 -14.81
CA PRO A 794 -17.05 40.23 -14.76
C PRO A 794 -17.72 40.57 -16.11
N ASP A 795 -17.15 40.12 -17.22
CA ASP A 795 -17.61 40.51 -18.57
C ASP A 795 -18.65 39.55 -19.17
N VAL A 796 -19.00 38.47 -18.47
CA VAL A 796 -19.99 37.47 -18.94
C VAL A 796 -21.18 37.28 -17.98
N TYR A 797 -21.06 37.76 -16.73
CA TYR A 797 -22.10 37.63 -15.71
C TYR A 797 -22.38 38.97 -15.02
N SER A 798 -23.53 39.59 -15.29
CA SER A 798 -24.02 40.66 -14.42
C SER A 798 -24.49 40.02 -13.10
N HIS A 799 -23.85 40.38 -11.99
CA HIS A 799 -24.39 40.10 -10.65
C HIS A 799 -25.83 40.62 -10.60
N ASP A 800 -26.80 39.71 -10.53
CA ASP A 800 -28.21 40.09 -10.49
C ASP A 800 -28.65 40.42 -9.06
N ASN A 801 -29.73 41.17 -8.92
CA ASN A 801 -30.21 41.59 -7.59
C ASN A 801 -30.47 40.38 -6.68
N CYS A 802 -30.89 39.24 -7.24
CA CYS A 802 -31.28 38.04 -6.49
C CYS A 802 -30.10 37.29 -5.86
N SER A 803 -28.99 37.14 -6.60
CA SER A 803 -27.76 36.50 -6.12
C SER A 803 -27.14 37.31 -4.99
N LEU A 804 -27.00 38.63 -5.16
CA LEU A 804 -26.49 39.52 -4.12
C LEU A 804 -27.39 39.51 -2.87
N THR A 805 -28.71 39.58 -3.01
CA THR A 805 -29.61 39.51 -1.85
C THR A 805 -29.53 38.18 -1.08
N SER A 806 -29.31 37.07 -1.78
CA SER A 806 -29.24 35.72 -1.16
C SER A 806 -27.93 35.46 -0.43
N VAL A 807 -26.84 36.09 -0.88
CA VAL A 807 -25.53 35.99 -0.23
C VAL A 807 -25.44 36.97 0.95
N LEU A 808 -25.93 38.20 0.79
CA LEU A 808 -25.98 39.19 1.87
C LEU A 808 -26.79 38.71 3.08
N SER A 809 -27.87 37.95 2.86
CA SER A 809 -28.69 37.41 3.97
C SER A 809 -27.96 36.38 4.84
N LEU A 810 -26.80 35.87 4.42
CA LEU A 810 -25.99 34.90 5.16
C LEU A 810 -24.84 35.53 5.95
N CYS A 811 -24.57 36.82 5.71
CA CYS A 811 -23.46 37.49 6.38
C CYS A 811 -23.80 37.70 7.86
N SER A 812 -23.20 36.85 8.71
CA SER A 812 -23.16 36.94 10.18
C SER A 812 -21.96 37.78 10.63
N PRO A 813 -21.83 38.10 11.94
CA PRO A 813 -20.63 38.78 12.46
C PRO A 813 -19.31 38.11 12.05
N GLU A 814 -19.28 36.78 11.90
CA GLU A 814 -18.07 36.03 11.46
C GLU A 814 -17.74 36.23 9.97
N LEU A 815 -18.71 36.70 9.19
CA LEU A 815 -18.58 37.00 7.77
C LEU A 815 -18.61 38.49 7.44
N LEU A 816 -18.45 39.35 8.44
CA LEU A 816 -18.48 40.80 8.24
C LEU A 816 -17.49 41.24 7.15
N ASP A 817 -16.25 40.73 7.15
CA ASP A 817 -15.25 41.07 6.13
C ASP A 817 -15.70 40.72 4.70
N PHE A 818 -16.41 39.61 4.54
CA PHE A 818 -16.97 39.21 3.26
C PHE A 818 -18.18 40.08 2.88
N GLY A 819 -19.04 40.41 3.84
CA GLY A 819 -20.13 41.37 3.67
C GLY A 819 -19.65 42.77 3.27
N LEU A 820 -18.53 43.24 3.84
CA LEU A 820 -17.90 44.51 3.49
C LEU A 820 -17.32 44.51 2.07
N GLN A 821 -16.76 43.39 1.61
CA GLN A 821 -16.33 43.22 0.22
C GLN A 821 -17.52 43.28 -0.74
N LEU A 822 -18.62 42.59 -0.41
CA LEU A 822 -19.87 42.64 -1.18
C LEU A 822 -20.45 44.06 -1.21
N HIS A 823 -20.41 44.79 -0.09
CA HIS A 823 -20.83 46.18 -0.03
C HIS A 823 -20.02 47.06 -1.00
N SER A 824 -18.68 46.95 -0.99
CA SER A 824 -17.82 47.69 -1.92
C SER A 824 -18.15 47.37 -3.39
N LEU A 825 -18.46 46.10 -3.70
CA LEU A 825 -18.90 45.67 -5.03
C LEU A 825 -20.25 46.27 -5.42
N ILE A 826 -21.22 46.32 -4.49
CA ILE A 826 -22.56 46.90 -4.72
C ILE A 826 -22.46 48.40 -5.03
N ILE A 827 -21.57 49.12 -4.34
CA ILE A 827 -21.28 50.53 -4.64
C ILE A 827 -20.66 50.66 -6.04
N LYS A 828 -19.60 49.91 -6.34
CA LYS A 828 -18.89 49.98 -7.63
C LYS A 828 -19.77 49.64 -8.84
N THR A 829 -20.76 48.78 -8.64
CA THR A 829 -21.70 48.34 -9.68
C THR A 829 -22.96 49.21 -9.78
N GLY A 830 -23.14 50.19 -8.88
CA GLY A 830 -24.31 51.08 -8.88
C GLY A 830 -25.62 50.42 -8.45
N LEU A 831 -25.57 49.22 -7.87
CA LEU A 831 -26.75 48.45 -7.48
C LEU A 831 -27.35 48.89 -6.13
N LEU A 832 -26.68 49.79 -5.41
CA LEU A 832 -27.16 50.34 -4.13
C LEU A 832 -28.54 51.02 -4.23
N ALA A 833 -28.89 51.57 -5.40
CA ALA A 833 -30.18 52.21 -5.64
C ALA A 833 -31.37 51.22 -5.72
N ARG A 834 -31.13 49.91 -5.76
CA ARG A 834 -32.18 48.89 -5.81
C ARG A 834 -32.67 48.57 -4.40
N ALA A 835 -33.95 48.79 -4.13
CA ALA A 835 -34.54 48.61 -2.80
C ALA A 835 -34.32 47.20 -2.19
N SER A 836 -34.33 46.14 -3.00
CA SER A 836 -34.07 44.77 -2.53
C SER A 836 -32.63 44.56 -2.07
N VAL A 837 -31.67 45.12 -2.82
CA VAL A 837 -30.23 45.03 -2.50
C VAL A 837 -29.91 45.89 -1.29
N LEU A 838 -30.45 47.11 -1.23
CA LEU A 838 -30.34 48.00 -0.08
C LEU A 838 -30.90 47.33 1.18
N ASN A 839 -32.09 46.72 1.12
CA ASN A 839 -32.69 46.04 2.28
C ASN A 839 -31.86 44.85 2.77
N SER A 840 -31.33 44.01 1.86
CA SER A 840 -30.44 42.91 2.23
C SER A 840 -29.11 43.38 2.80
N LEU A 841 -28.57 44.49 2.29
CA LEU A 841 -27.33 45.08 2.78
C LEU A 841 -27.51 45.68 4.18
N LEU A 842 -28.60 46.40 4.41
CA LEU A 842 -29.00 46.86 5.73
C LEU A 842 -29.18 45.68 6.69
N THR A 843 -29.88 44.64 6.25
CA THR A 843 -30.07 43.41 7.04
C THR A 843 -28.75 42.76 7.41
N MET A 844 -27.77 42.71 6.50
CA MET A 844 -26.42 42.24 6.78
C MET A 844 -25.76 43.06 7.89
N TYR A 845 -25.72 44.39 7.75
CA TYR A 845 -25.09 45.25 8.74
C TYR A 845 -25.73 45.13 10.12
N PHE A 846 -27.06 45.03 10.18
CA PHE A 846 -27.77 44.77 11.43
C PHE A 846 -27.41 43.39 12.00
N THR A 847 -27.42 42.33 11.19
CA THR A 847 -27.04 40.96 11.62
C THR A 847 -25.61 40.91 12.16
N CYS A 848 -24.71 41.70 11.58
CA CYS A 848 -23.32 41.86 12.02
C CYS A 848 -23.14 42.79 13.22
N GLN A 849 -24.22 43.29 13.83
CA GLN A 849 -24.21 44.24 14.97
C GLN A 849 -23.50 45.57 14.67
N ARG A 850 -23.42 45.97 13.39
CA ARG A 850 -22.80 47.22 12.92
C ARG A 850 -23.87 48.28 12.65
N VAL A 851 -24.56 48.70 13.72
CA VAL A 851 -25.75 49.58 13.64
C VAL A 851 -25.44 50.94 13.03
N ASP A 852 -24.27 51.52 13.35
CA ASP A 852 -23.85 52.83 12.81
C ASP A 852 -23.56 52.77 11.31
N ASP A 853 -22.95 51.69 10.82
CA ASP A 853 -22.71 51.50 9.39
C ASP A 853 -24.01 51.26 8.62
N ALA A 854 -24.98 50.53 9.21
CA ALA A 854 -26.30 50.36 8.63
C ALA A 854 -26.98 51.73 8.41
N PHE A 855 -26.80 52.66 9.35
CA PHE A 855 -27.30 54.02 9.21
C PHE A 855 -26.57 54.78 8.10
N GLY A 856 -25.24 54.70 8.04
CA GLY A 856 -24.45 55.31 6.95
C GLY A 856 -24.88 54.81 5.57
N VAL A 857 -25.11 53.51 5.40
CA VAL A 857 -25.61 52.91 4.14
C VAL A 857 -27.01 53.38 3.80
N PHE A 858 -27.88 53.56 4.79
CA PHE A 858 -29.22 54.11 4.60
C PHE A 858 -29.18 55.57 4.12
N GLU A 859 -28.27 56.39 4.67
CA GLU A 859 -28.05 57.77 4.23
C GLU A 859 -27.44 57.83 2.82
N GLU A 860 -26.40 57.02 2.55
CA GLU A 860 -25.73 56.91 1.24
C GLU A 860 -26.66 56.41 0.13
N GLY A 861 -27.65 55.56 0.47
CA GLY A 861 -28.66 55.04 -0.46
C GLY A 861 -29.70 56.06 -0.94
N GLY A 862 -29.63 57.33 -0.50
CA GLY A 862 -30.49 58.42 -0.97
C GLY A 862 -31.92 58.42 -0.40
N ALA A 863 -32.18 57.73 0.71
CA ALA A 863 -33.52 57.41 1.21
C ALA A 863 -34.22 58.49 2.06
N PHE A 864 -33.85 59.76 1.93
CA PHE A 864 -34.64 60.88 2.49
C PHE A 864 -35.81 61.33 1.58
N GLN A 865 -36.04 60.67 0.44
CA GLN A 865 -37.28 60.83 -0.32
C GLN A 865 -38.37 59.91 0.24
N PHE A 866 -39.17 60.50 1.12
CA PHE A 866 -40.40 60.00 1.73
C PHE A 866 -41.34 59.25 0.76
N ASP A 867 -41.62 57.97 1.06
CA ASP A 867 -42.97 57.33 1.02
C ASP A 867 -42.98 55.78 1.22
N GLN A 868 -41.83 55.12 1.44
CA GLN A 868 -41.81 53.64 1.55
C GLN A 868 -41.97 53.14 3.00
N VAL A 869 -43.22 52.95 3.43
CA VAL A 869 -43.61 52.41 4.74
C VAL A 869 -42.96 51.05 5.03
N GLU A 870 -42.67 50.24 4.00
CA GLU A 870 -42.01 48.93 4.10
C GLU A 870 -40.56 49.03 4.59
N VAL A 871 -39.79 49.98 4.06
CA VAL A 871 -38.38 50.19 4.44
C VAL A 871 -38.31 50.74 5.86
N SER A 872 -39.18 51.70 6.21
CA SER A 872 -39.27 52.21 7.57
C SER A 872 -39.66 51.12 8.57
N ASN A 873 -40.61 50.23 8.24
CA ASN A 873 -40.98 49.12 9.11
C ASN A 873 -39.83 48.10 9.31
N ALA A 874 -39.02 47.84 8.28
CA ALA A 874 -37.85 46.99 8.39
C ALA A 874 -36.79 47.61 9.32
N LEU A 875 -36.52 48.91 9.18
CA LEU A 875 -35.61 49.67 10.05
C LEU A 875 -36.12 49.73 11.50
N LEU A 876 -37.40 50.00 11.70
CA LEU A 876 -38.03 49.95 13.02
C LEU A 876 -37.78 48.60 13.70
N SER A 877 -37.97 47.51 12.96
CA SER A 877 -37.74 46.17 13.49
C SER A 877 -36.26 45.91 13.77
N ALA A 878 -35.36 46.41 12.93
CA ALA A 878 -33.93 46.20 13.09
C ALA A 878 -33.38 46.96 14.29
N TYR A 879 -33.63 48.26 14.40
CA TYR A 879 -33.23 49.07 15.57
C TYR A 879 -33.83 48.53 16.87
N SER A 880 -35.09 48.13 16.83
CA SER A 880 -35.78 47.53 17.98
C SER A 880 -35.13 46.23 18.47
N ARG A 881 -34.56 45.39 17.59
CA ARG A 881 -33.92 44.13 18.01
C ARG A 881 -32.51 44.32 18.57
N HIS A 882 -31.86 45.46 18.30
CA HIS A 882 -30.44 45.68 18.61
C HIS A 882 -30.20 46.65 19.79
N GLY A 883 -31.16 46.85 20.68
CA GLY A 883 -30.94 47.73 21.84
C GLY A 883 -31.27 49.21 21.59
N CYS A 884 -31.60 49.60 20.35
CA CYS A 884 -31.66 51.00 19.90
C CYS A 884 -33.11 51.50 19.75
N ILE A 885 -33.91 51.33 20.80
CA ILE A 885 -35.35 51.66 20.77
C ILE A 885 -35.63 53.15 20.57
N ASP A 886 -34.74 54.03 21.02
CA ASP A 886 -34.91 55.48 20.87
C ASP A 886 -34.80 55.89 19.40
N GLN A 887 -33.83 55.33 18.67
CA GLN A 887 -33.66 55.52 17.23
C GLN A 887 -34.84 54.91 16.45
N ALA A 888 -35.30 53.71 16.85
CA ALA A 888 -36.51 53.13 16.28
C ALA A 888 -37.72 54.07 16.50
N PHE A 889 -37.89 54.61 17.71
CA PHE A 889 -38.98 55.52 18.00
C PHE A 889 -38.86 56.85 17.23
N GLN A 890 -37.64 57.34 17.02
CA GLN A 890 -37.38 58.52 16.20
C GLN A 890 -37.84 58.30 14.76
N ILE A 891 -37.49 57.16 14.14
CA ILE A 891 -37.99 56.77 12.81
C ILE A 891 -39.52 56.70 12.82
N PHE A 892 -40.11 56.03 13.81
CA PHE A 892 -41.56 55.90 13.96
C PHE A 892 -42.25 57.27 14.04
N SER A 893 -41.63 58.23 14.73
CA SER A 893 -42.15 59.59 14.90
C SER A 893 -42.14 60.40 13.59
N TYR A 894 -41.18 60.17 12.71
CA TYR A 894 -41.05 60.85 11.41
C TYR A 894 -41.82 60.17 10.26
N MET A 895 -42.39 58.99 10.46
CA MET A 895 -43.23 58.34 9.45
C MET A 895 -44.51 59.14 9.17
N ASN A 896 -44.71 59.55 7.90
CA ASN A 896 -45.91 60.27 7.44
C ASN A 896 -47.18 59.40 7.45
N SER A 897 -47.03 58.08 7.31
CA SER A 897 -48.12 57.10 7.37
C SER A 897 -47.70 55.92 8.25
N ARG A 898 -48.53 55.54 9.23
CA ARG A 898 -48.29 54.44 10.17
C ARG A 898 -49.41 53.44 10.06
N ASN A 899 -49.08 52.21 9.65
CA ASN A 899 -50.04 51.12 9.62
C ASN A 899 -49.90 50.24 10.88
N LEU A 900 -50.78 49.24 11.02
CA LEU A 900 -50.76 48.35 12.18
C LEU A 900 -49.42 47.62 12.35
N ILE A 901 -48.67 47.39 11.25
CA ILE A 901 -47.33 46.78 11.29
C ILE A 901 -46.35 47.74 11.98
N SER A 902 -46.35 49.04 11.61
CA SER A 902 -45.50 50.06 12.26
C SER A 902 -45.72 50.10 13.77
N TRP A 903 -46.98 50.07 14.21
CA TRP A 903 -47.35 50.05 15.63
C TRP A 903 -46.93 48.75 16.32
N ASN A 904 -47.21 47.59 15.72
CA ASN A 904 -46.84 46.29 16.28
C ASN A 904 -45.31 46.16 16.44
N THR A 905 -44.55 46.64 15.46
CA THR A 905 -43.08 46.61 15.47
C THR A 905 -42.52 47.45 16.60
N VAL A 906 -42.99 48.69 16.79
CA VAL A 906 -42.46 49.55 17.87
C VAL A 906 -42.91 49.05 19.25
N ILE A 907 -44.14 48.58 19.41
CA ILE A 907 -44.64 48.00 20.68
C ILE A 907 -43.81 46.76 21.06
N SER A 908 -43.54 45.88 20.09
CA SER A 908 -42.65 44.72 20.30
C SER A 908 -41.21 45.15 20.59
N GLY A 909 -40.75 46.24 19.98
CA GLY A 909 -39.44 46.79 20.24
C GLY A 909 -39.25 47.20 21.70
N TYR A 910 -40.21 47.91 22.29
CA TYR A 910 -40.15 48.25 23.72
C TYR A 910 -40.13 47.00 24.62
N GLN A 911 -40.75 45.89 24.19
CA GLN A 911 -40.63 44.61 24.89
C GLN A 911 -39.20 44.05 24.83
N TRP A 912 -38.60 44.01 23.63
CA TRP A 912 -37.24 43.50 23.43
C TRP A 912 -36.17 44.33 24.15
N ASN A 913 -36.41 45.63 24.35
CA ASN A 913 -35.49 46.55 25.01
C ASN A 913 -35.75 46.71 26.52
N ALA A 914 -36.42 45.75 27.14
CA ALA A 914 -36.71 45.74 28.58
C ALA A 914 -37.46 46.99 29.11
N LEU A 915 -38.28 47.63 28.26
CA LEU A 915 -39.14 48.76 28.58
C LEU A 915 -40.64 48.42 28.39
N PRO A 916 -41.14 47.34 29.00
CA PRO A 916 -42.48 46.79 28.73
C PRO A 916 -43.63 47.72 29.11
N THR A 917 -43.43 48.58 30.12
CA THR A 917 -44.43 49.58 30.54
C THR A 917 -44.72 50.61 29.44
N GLU A 918 -43.68 51.04 28.73
CA GLU A 918 -43.81 51.94 27.57
C GLU A 918 -44.48 51.23 26.38
N GLY A 919 -44.18 49.94 26.20
CA GLY A 919 -44.88 49.09 25.22
C GLY A 919 -46.40 49.02 25.48
N LEU A 920 -46.83 48.82 26.74
CA LEU A 920 -48.26 48.84 27.11
C LEU A 920 -48.89 50.23 26.97
N ARG A 921 -48.13 51.30 27.20
CA ARG A 921 -48.58 52.69 26.96
C ARG A 921 -48.83 52.93 25.47
N LEU A 922 -47.92 52.48 24.61
CA LEU A 922 -48.08 52.55 23.15
C LEU A 922 -49.24 51.67 22.65
N PHE A 923 -49.45 50.50 23.24
CA PHE A 923 -50.65 49.69 22.95
C PHE A 923 -51.94 50.45 23.31
N SER A 924 -51.95 51.15 24.45
CA SER A 924 -53.09 51.98 24.85
C SER A 924 -53.32 53.14 23.88
N GLN A 925 -52.25 53.76 23.37
CA GLN A 925 -52.32 54.82 22.34
C GLN A 925 -52.81 54.28 21.00
N LEU A 926 -52.38 53.08 20.59
CA LEU A 926 -52.88 52.40 19.40
C LEU A 926 -54.40 52.23 19.49
N VAL A 927 -54.91 51.71 20.61
CA VAL A 927 -56.36 51.56 20.83
C VAL A 927 -57.08 52.92 20.82
N ALA A 928 -56.49 53.96 21.42
CA ALA A 928 -57.05 55.31 21.43
C ALA A 928 -57.04 55.99 20.04
N SER A 929 -56.14 55.59 19.14
CA SER A 929 -56.03 56.14 17.78
C SER A 929 -57.15 55.68 16.83
N GLY A 930 -58.02 54.76 17.27
CA GLY A 930 -59.12 54.21 16.47
C GLY A 930 -58.71 53.05 15.54
N ILE A 931 -57.43 52.66 15.52
CA ILE A 931 -56.95 51.49 14.79
C ILE A 931 -57.33 50.22 15.59
N ILE A 932 -58.07 49.31 14.95
CA ILE A 932 -58.55 48.07 15.57
C ILE A 932 -57.37 47.10 15.74
N PRO A 933 -57.01 46.70 16.99
CA PRO A 933 -56.00 45.67 17.23
C PRO A 933 -56.40 44.35 16.60
N ASN A 934 -55.45 43.68 15.94
CA ASN A 934 -55.65 42.32 15.44
C ASN A 934 -55.06 41.28 16.41
N THR A 935 -55.22 40.01 16.07
CA THR A 935 -54.66 38.86 16.80
C THR A 935 -53.19 39.04 17.16
N SER A 936 -52.35 39.50 16.23
CA SER A 936 -50.92 39.73 16.46
C SER A 936 -50.66 40.83 17.49
N THR A 937 -51.39 41.95 17.41
CA THR A 937 -51.29 43.05 18.39
C THR A 937 -51.64 42.57 19.80
N LEU A 938 -52.70 41.76 19.93
CA LEU A 938 -53.14 41.21 21.21
C LEU A 938 -52.14 40.18 21.77
N CYS A 939 -51.51 39.35 20.92
CA CYS A 939 -50.44 38.46 21.34
C CYS A 939 -49.21 39.22 21.85
N ILE A 940 -48.80 40.31 21.18
CA ILE A 940 -47.69 41.17 21.65
C ILE A 940 -48.02 41.75 23.03
N ALA A 941 -49.22 42.30 23.21
CA ALA A 941 -49.65 42.82 24.50
C ALA A 941 -49.67 41.75 25.61
N LEU A 942 -50.14 40.53 25.30
CA LEU A 942 -50.11 39.39 26.21
C LEU A 942 -48.67 38.96 26.56
N ASN A 943 -47.76 38.90 25.59
CA ASN A 943 -46.35 38.58 25.83
C ASN A 943 -45.66 39.61 26.72
N ILE A 944 -45.95 40.90 26.53
CA ILE A 944 -45.49 41.96 27.43
C ILE A 944 -46.03 41.75 28.85
N CYS A 945 -47.30 41.36 28.99
CA CYS A 945 -47.89 41.03 30.29
C CYS A 945 -47.29 39.77 30.94
N ALA A 946 -46.93 38.75 30.14
CA ALA A 946 -46.23 37.55 30.59
C ALA A 946 -44.87 37.90 31.18
N GLY A 947 -44.04 38.63 30.40
CA GLY A 947 -42.67 38.98 30.78
C GLY A 947 -42.58 39.91 31.99
N THR A 948 -43.62 40.70 32.26
CA THR A 948 -43.70 41.60 33.43
C THR A 948 -44.48 41.04 34.60
N SER A 949 -45.03 39.83 34.49
CA SER A 949 -46.01 39.29 35.44
C SER A 949 -47.18 40.26 35.73
N ALA A 950 -47.52 41.13 34.78
CA ALA A 950 -48.52 42.19 34.94
C ALA A 950 -49.95 41.63 34.82
N LEU A 951 -50.44 41.04 35.91
CA LEU A 951 -51.74 40.35 35.97
C LEU A 951 -52.93 41.26 35.61
N ARG A 952 -52.90 42.54 36.00
CA ARG A 952 -54.03 43.47 35.80
C ARG A 952 -54.21 43.90 34.33
N PRO A 953 -53.19 44.41 33.63
CA PRO A 953 -53.24 44.62 32.18
C PRO A 953 -53.54 43.34 31.42
N GLY A 954 -52.93 42.22 31.83
CA GLY A 954 -53.18 40.91 31.24
C GLY A 954 -54.64 40.46 31.29
N LYS A 955 -55.33 40.66 32.42
CA LYS A 955 -56.77 40.42 32.55
C LYS A 955 -57.61 41.37 31.70
N GLN A 956 -57.17 42.61 31.50
CA GLN A 956 -57.87 43.56 30.62
C GLN A 956 -57.78 43.13 29.16
N VAL A 957 -56.60 42.68 28.70
CA VAL A 957 -56.40 42.12 27.36
C VAL A 957 -57.19 40.82 27.18
N HIS A 958 -57.20 39.92 28.16
CA HIS A 958 -58.04 38.71 28.14
C HIS A 958 -59.55 39.03 28.06
N ASN A 959 -60.04 40.00 28.84
CA ASN A 959 -61.43 40.45 28.75
C ASN A 959 -61.74 41.09 27.40
N TYR A 960 -60.79 41.81 26.80
CA TYR A 960 -60.92 42.36 25.46
C TYR A 960 -61.07 41.24 24.42
N ILE A 961 -60.21 40.22 24.46
CA ILE A 961 -60.28 39.01 23.61
C ILE A 961 -61.64 38.31 23.73
N CYS A 962 -62.15 38.15 24.96
CA CYS A 962 -63.46 37.52 25.20
C CYS A 962 -64.63 38.35 24.65
N LYS A 963 -64.58 39.69 24.78
CA LYS A 963 -65.65 40.59 24.31
C LYS A 963 -65.68 40.77 22.79
N THR A 964 -64.55 40.61 22.14
CA THR A 964 -64.39 40.84 20.68
C THR A 964 -64.52 39.57 19.86
N GLY A 965 -64.74 38.40 20.49
CA GLY A 965 -64.93 37.12 19.79
C GLY A 965 -63.62 36.42 19.39
N PHE A 966 -62.46 36.99 19.70
CA PHE A 966 -61.14 36.41 19.37
C PHE A 966 -60.77 35.18 20.21
N PHE A 967 -61.61 34.74 21.15
CA PHE A 967 -61.36 33.55 21.98
C PHE A 967 -61.31 32.23 21.19
N HIS A 968 -61.79 32.23 19.93
CA HIS A 968 -61.67 31.08 19.04
C HIS A 968 -60.32 30.99 18.30
N GLU A 969 -59.47 32.03 18.39
CA GLU A 969 -58.15 32.06 17.73
C GLU A 969 -57.11 31.26 18.50
N THR A 970 -56.60 30.18 17.90
CA THR A 970 -55.61 29.27 18.50
C THR A 970 -54.33 29.99 18.93
N SER A 971 -53.84 30.96 18.15
CA SER A 971 -52.60 31.72 18.43
C SER A 971 -52.70 32.62 19.66
N LEU A 972 -53.89 33.20 19.91
CA LEU A 972 -54.18 33.96 21.13
C LEU A 972 -54.29 33.03 22.34
N ASN A 973 -54.94 31.88 22.17
CA ASN A 973 -55.05 30.88 23.23
C ASN A 973 -53.68 30.28 23.60
N ASN A 974 -52.78 30.08 22.64
CA ASN A 974 -51.38 29.69 22.88
C ASN A 974 -50.64 30.74 23.72
N SER A 975 -50.75 32.02 23.34
CA SER A 975 -50.13 33.13 24.09
C SER A 975 -50.73 33.25 25.51
N LEU A 976 -52.04 33.02 25.67
CA LEU A 976 -52.71 32.96 26.97
C LEU A 976 -52.25 31.78 27.82
N ILE A 977 -52.03 30.60 27.25
CA ILE A 977 -51.48 29.43 27.97
C ILE A 977 -50.10 29.74 28.53
N THR A 978 -49.20 30.30 27.73
CA THR A 978 -47.85 30.69 28.15
C THR A 978 -47.89 31.70 29.30
N VAL A 979 -48.74 32.73 29.18
CA VAL A 979 -48.94 33.73 30.24
C VAL A 979 -49.55 33.11 31.51
N CYS A 980 -50.51 32.21 31.36
CA CYS A 980 -51.17 31.53 32.48
C CYS A 980 -50.25 30.54 33.18
N GLN A 981 -49.26 29.94 32.51
CA GLN A 981 -48.26 29.10 33.16
C GLN A 981 -47.41 29.90 34.16
N VAL A 982 -47.09 31.16 33.85
CA VAL A 982 -46.35 32.06 34.75
C VAL A 982 -47.23 32.50 35.93
N TRP A 983 -48.53 32.68 35.73
CA TRP A 983 -49.43 33.18 36.78
C TRP A 983 -50.01 32.06 37.67
N GLN A 984 -50.59 31.01 37.08
CA GLN A 984 -51.22 29.86 37.74
C GLN A 984 -51.35 28.65 36.78
N SER A 985 -50.61 27.56 37.00
CA SER A 985 -50.60 26.34 36.17
C SER A 985 -51.99 25.71 35.93
N GLY A 986 -52.88 25.80 36.93
CA GLY A 986 -54.26 25.29 36.83
C GLY A 986 -55.14 26.05 35.81
N LEU A 987 -54.82 27.30 35.49
CA LEU A 987 -55.56 28.09 34.50
C LEU A 987 -55.13 27.73 33.07
N ALA A 988 -53.83 27.45 32.84
CA ALA A 988 -53.32 26.97 31.57
C ALA A 988 -53.98 25.65 31.14
N SER A 989 -54.13 24.71 32.07
CA SER A 989 -54.82 23.43 31.82
C SER A 989 -56.31 23.61 31.45
N LYS A 990 -57.01 24.58 32.07
CA LYS A 990 -58.42 24.88 31.75
C LYS A 990 -58.59 25.51 30.37
N ILE A 991 -57.65 26.37 29.96
CA ILE A 991 -57.65 26.96 28.61
C ILE A 991 -57.35 25.85 27.60
N PHE A 992 -56.31 25.04 27.84
CA PHE A 992 -55.93 23.90 27.01
C PHE A 992 -57.10 22.94 26.75
N GLN A 993 -57.86 22.57 27.78
CA GLN A 993 -59.03 21.69 27.63
C GLN A 993 -60.15 22.29 26.77
N LYS A 994 -60.34 23.61 26.81
CA LYS A 994 -61.40 24.30 26.06
C LYS A 994 -61.04 24.61 24.60
N MET A 995 -59.78 24.45 24.20
CA MET A 995 -59.34 24.68 22.82
C MET A 995 -59.81 23.56 21.89
N MET A 996 -60.53 23.93 20.82
CA MET A 996 -61.04 23.01 19.79
C MET A 996 -59.97 22.53 18.80
N GLY A 997 -58.88 23.29 18.62
CA GLY A 997 -57.70 22.91 17.84
C GLY A 997 -56.43 23.18 18.64
N LYS A 998 -55.50 22.22 18.67
CA LYS A 998 -54.23 22.29 19.40
C LYS A 998 -53.11 21.99 18.43
N ASP A 999 -52.18 22.90 18.26
CA ASP A 999 -51.01 22.73 17.42
C ASP A 999 -49.77 22.41 18.27
N THR A 1000 -48.63 22.13 17.63
CA THR A 1000 -47.37 21.84 18.31
C THR A 1000 -46.97 22.96 19.29
N ILE A 1001 -47.29 24.21 18.98
CA ILE A 1001 -47.06 25.38 19.84
C ILE A 1001 -47.95 25.35 21.10
N THR A 1002 -49.14 24.73 21.03
CA THR A 1002 -49.97 24.46 22.22
C THR A 1002 -49.40 23.35 23.11
N TRP A 1003 -48.86 22.28 22.51
CA TRP A 1003 -48.41 21.08 23.25
C TRP A 1003 -47.04 21.27 23.91
N ASN A 1004 -46.10 21.98 23.27
CA ASN A 1004 -44.73 22.13 23.77
C ASN A 1004 -44.66 22.80 25.17
N PRO A 1005 -45.34 23.94 25.42
CA PRO A 1005 -45.39 24.53 26.76
C PRO A 1005 -46.03 23.59 27.78
N MET A 1006 -47.03 22.80 27.39
CA MET A 1006 -47.68 21.84 28.30
C MET A 1006 -46.76 20.67 28.66
N ILE A 1007 -46.00 20.12 27.71
CA ILE A 1007 -44.98 19.09 27.98
C ILE A 1007 -43.87 19.65 28.86
N SER A 1008 -43.43 20.89 28.57
CA SER A 1008 -42.37 21.57 29.31
C SER A 1008 -42.77 21.90 30.75
N ALA A 1009 -44.06 22.18 31.00
CA ALA A 1009 -44.59 22.38 32.34
C ALA A 1009 -44.47 21.14 33.23
N TYR A 1010 -44.31 19.94 32.65
CA TYR A 1010 -44.09 18.69 33.36
C TYR A 1010 -42.62 18.25 33.39
N LYS A 1011 -41.65 19.17 33.20
CA LYS A 1011 -40.21 18.84 33.20
C LYS A 1011 -39.74 18.05 34.44
N GLN A 1012 -40.30 18.32 35.62
CA GLN A 1012 -39.99 17.61 36.87
C GLN A 1012 -40.85 16.36 37.11
N HIS A 1013 -41.81 16.09 36.22
CA HIS A 1013 -42.81 15.02 36.29
C HIS A 1013 -42.78 14.24 34.96
N GLY A 1014 -41.70 13.48 34.73
CA GLY A 1014 -41.40 12.90 33.42
C GLY A 1014 -42.48 11.95 32.88
N ARG A 1015 -43.24 11.26 33.75
CA ARG A 1015 -44.34 10.39 33.32
C ARG A 1015 -45.49 11.20 32.70
N GLU A 1016 -45.81 12.33 33.30
CA GLU A 1016 -46.82 13.26 32.83
C GLU A 1016 -46.39 13.95 31.53
N ALA A 1017 -45.10 14.28 31.40
CA ALA A 1017 -44.53 14.80 30.15
C ALA A 1017 -44.64 13.77 29.00
N VAL A 1018 -44.29 12.51 29.25
CA VAL A 1018 -44.44 11.41 28.28
C VAL A 1018 -45.91 11.18 27.92
N ARG A 1019 -46.82 11.21 28.90
CA ARG A 1019 -48.26 11.07 28.63
C ARG A 1019 -48.80 12.22 27.77
N CYS A 1020 -48.35 13.45 28.00
CA CYS A 1020 -48.70 14.59 27.16
C CYS A 1020 -48.15 14.43 25.73
N PHE A 1021 -46.92 13.92 25.57
CA PHE A 1021 -46.35 13.59 24.27
C PHE A 1021 -47.16 12.49 23.54
N GLU A 1022 -47.54 11.43 24.24
CA GLU A 1022 -48.38 10.37 23.67
C GLU A 1022 -49.76 10.89 23.27
N MET A 1023 -50.38 11.76 24.07
CA MET A 1023 -51.65 12.41 23.71
C MET A 1023 -51.51 13.31 22.49
N MET A 1024 -50.40 14.03 22.35
CA MET A 1024 -50.09 14.81 21.16
C MET A 1024 -50.02 13.91 19.91
N GLN A 1025 -49.37 12.75 20.01
CA GLN A 1025 -49.32 11.76 18.93
C GLN A 1025 -50.70 11.19 18.57
N HIS A 1026 -51.54 10.89 19.57
CA HIS A 1026 -52.92 10.40 19.34
C HIS A 1026 -53.83 11.44 18.70
N CYS A 1027 -53.53 12.73 18.89
CA CYS A 1027 -54.23 13.83 18.22
C CYS A 1027 -53.67 14.12 16.82
N GLU A 1028 -52.80 13.25 16.29
CA GLU A 1028 -52.12 13.37 14.99
C GLU A 1028 -51.34 14.68 14.83
N VAL A 1029 -50.90 15.29 15.94
CA VAL A 1029 -50.07 16.49 15.93
C VAL A 1029 -48.61 16.07 15.86
N ARG A 1030 -47.92 16.45 14.78
CA ARG A 1030 -46.53 16.05 14.53
C ARG A 1030 -45.56 16.72 15.52
N PRO A 1031 -44.76 15.95 16.27
CA PRO A 1031 -43.67 16.47 17.11
C PRO A 1031 -42.59 17.20 16.29
N ASP A 1032 -42.01 18.23 16.90
CA ASP A 1032 -40.87 18.98 16.38
C ASP A 1032 -39.62 18.85 17.28
N VAL A 1033 -38.51 19.47 16.87
CA VAL A 1033 -37.23 19.46 17.60
C VAL A 1033 -37.42 19.89 19.07
N ALA A 1034 -38.18 20.95 19.31
CA ALA A 1034 -38.45 21.46 20.66
C ALA A 1034 -39.31 20.49 21.50
N THR A 1035 -40.22 19.75 20.86
CA THR A 1035 -41.00 18.68 21.51
C THR A 1035 -40.09 17.59 22.06
N PHE A 1036 -39.15 17.11 21.22
CA PHE A 1036 -38.20 16.06 21.58
C PHE A 1036 -37.25 16.50 22.69
N MET A 1037 -36.73 17.74 22.62
CA MET A 1037 -35.95 18.33 23.70
C MET A 1037 -36.71 18.34 25.03
N ALA A 1038 -37.96 18.83 25.04
CA ALA A 1038 -38.74 18.94 26.27
C ALA A 1038 -39.01 17.57 26.92
N VAL A 1039 -39.40 16.57 26.12
CA VAL A 1039 -39.71 15.23 26.65
C VAL A 1039 -38.44 14.44 27.02
N LEU A 1040 -37.35 14.54 26.26
CA LEU A 1040 -36.08 13.87 26.58
C LEU A 1040 -35.43 14.47 27.83
N SER A 1041 -35.49 15.79 27.98
CA SER A 1041 -35.02 16.46 29.21
C SER A 1041 -35.81 15.99 30.43
N ALA A 1042 -37.14 15.83 30.31
CA ALA A 1042 -37.99 15.30 31.37
C ALA A 1042 -37.69 13.81 31.67
N CYS A 1043 -37.42 13.00 30.63
CA CYS A 1043 -36.99 11.61 30.78
C CYS A 1043 -35.64 11.49 31.47
N SER A 1044 -34.66 12.32 31.10
CA SER A 1044 -33.36 12.42 31.75
C SER A 1044 -33.53 12.78 33.24
N HIS A 1045 -34.27 13.84 33.57
CA HIS A 1045 -34.46 14.25 34.98
C HIS A 1045 -35.17 13.18 35.82
N SER A 1046 -36.09 12.44 35.22
CA SER A 1046 -36.90 11.42 35.92
C SER A 1046 -36.32 9.99 35.82
N GLY A 1047 -35.15 9.81 35.19
CA GLY A 1047 -34.49 8.50 35.03
C GLY A 1047 -35.27 7.50 34.17
N LEU A 1048 -36.10 7.95 33.23
CA LEU A 1048 -36.95 7.10 32.41
C LEU A 1048 -36.20 6.52 31.20
N VAL A 1049 -35.24 5.61 31.45
CA VAL A 1049 -34.31 5.09 30.43
C VAL A 1049 -35.04 4.48 29.23
N SER A 1050 -35.99 3.56 29.47
CA SER A 1050 -36.70 2.86 28.39
C SER A 1050 -37.50 3.82 27.49
N ASP A 1051 -38.20 4.78 28.09
CA ASP A 1051 -38.96 5.78 27.33
C ASP A 1051 -38.05 6.77 26.63
N GLY A 1052 -36.96 7.22 27.28
CA GLY A 1052 -35.97 8.10 26.68
C GLY A 1052 -35.34 7.52 25.41
N CYS A 1053 -34.88 6.26 25.46
CA CYS A 1053 -34.34 5.58 24.28
C CYS A 1053 -35.38 5.36 23.18
N ARG A 1054 -36.60 4.94 23.55
CA ARG A 1054 -37.71 4.77 22.60
C ARG A 1054 -38.03 6.08 21.87
N ILE A 1055 -38.13 7.17 22.63
CA ILE A 1055 -38.45 8.49 22.12
C ILE A 1055 -37.31 9.01 21.24
N PHE A 1056 -36.06 8.90 21.68
CA PHE A 1056 -34.88 9.29 20.90
C PHE A 1056 -34.79 8.53 19.57
N ASN A 1057 -35.00 7.21 19.57
CA ASN A 1057 -35.00 6.41 18.33
C ASN A 1057 -36.17 6.79 17.40
N SER A 1058 -37.34 7.10 17.97
CA SER A 1058 -38.50 7.52 17.16
C SER A 1058 -38.27 8.86 16.45
N MET A 1059 -37.47 9.76 17.04
CA MET A 1059 -37.11 11.07 16.47
C MET A 1059 -36.53 10.91 15.05
N VAL A 1060 -35.56 10.00 14.89
CA VAL A 1060 -34.93 9.70 13.60
C VAL A 1060 -35.78 8.75 12.76
N ALA A 1061 -36.13 7.58 13.32
CA ALA A 1061 -36.72 6.48 12.54
C ALA A 1061 -38.16 6.75 12.09
N THR A 1062 -38.93 7.51 12.88
CA THR A 1062 -40.34 7.78 12.60
C THR A 1062 -40.57 9.20 12.07
N TYR A 1063 -39.89 10.20 12.64
CA TYR A 1063 -40.15 11.60 12.31
C TYR A 1063 -39.12 12.24 11.38
N GLY A 1064 -37.99 11.57 11.13
CA GLY A 1064 -36.91 12.06 10.27
C GLY A 1064 -36.23 13.31 10.80
N ILE A 1065 -36.24 13.52 12.12
CA ILE A 1065 -35.61 14.67 12.77
C ILE A 1065 -34.21 14.26 13.23
N GLU A 1066 -33.21 15.02 12.80
CA GLU A 1066 -31.81 14.77 13.16
C GLU A 1066 -31.54 15.28 14.59
N PRO A 1067 -30.91 14.47 15.48
CA PRO A 1067 -30.62 14.89 16.84
C PRO A 1067 -29.49 15.92 16.88
N ASP A 1068 -29.67 17.00 17.65
CA ASP A 1068 -28.62 17.98 17.93
C ASP A 1068 -27.83 17.63 19.21
N VAL A 1069 -26.84 18.47 19.54
CA VAL A 1069 -25.95 18.31 20.70
C VAL A 1069 -26.73 18.23 22.02
N ASP A 1070 -27.82 18.99 22.18
CA ASP A 1070 -28.61 18.98 23.41
C ASP A 1070 -29.43 17.69 23.56
N HIS A 1071 -29.91 17.11 22.45
CA HIS A 1071 -30.56 15.79 22.46
C HIS A 1071 -29.56 14.70 22.85
N PHE A 1072 -28.33 14.76 22.30
CA PHE A 1072 -27.25 13.83 22.64
C PHE A 1072 -26.82 13.97 24.11
N SER A 1073 -26.72 15.20 24.61
CA SER A 1073 -26.41 15.47 26.02
C SER A 1073 -27.46 14.84 26.95
N CYS A 1074 -28.76 14.99 26.63
CA CYS A 1074 -29.84 14.39 27.43
C CYS A 1074 -29.78 12.85 27.46
N ILE A 1075 -29.49 12.19 26.33
CA ILE A 1075 -29.48 10.73 26.25
C ILE A 1075 -28.20 10.14 26.87
N ILE A 1076 -27.05 10.79 26.71
CA ILE A 1076 -25.77 10.38 27.34
C ILE A 1076 -25.87 10.51 28.86
N ASP A 1077 -26.42 11.61 29.37
CA ASP A 1077 -26.63 11.79 30.81
C ASP A 1077 -27.63 10.75 31.37
N LEU A 1078 -28.73 10.47 30.66
CA LEU A 1078 -29.71 9.46 31.06
C LEU A 1078 -29.12 8.04 31.12
N LEU A 1079 -28.38 7.63 30.08
CA LEU A 1079 -27.75 6.31 30.00
C LEU A 1079 -26.57 6.18 30.98
N GLY A 1080 -25.74 7.23 31.07
CA GLY A 1080 -24.60 7.31 31.96
C GLY A 1080 -24.99 7.19 33.43
N ARG A 1081 -25.98 7.96 33.89
CA ARG A 1081 -26.50 7.85 35.26
C ARG A 1081 -27.11 6.48 35.56
N ALA A 1082 -27.71 5.83 34.56
CA ALA A 1082 -28.30 4.51 34.69
C ALA A 1082 -27.29 3.33 34.58
N GLY A 1083 -26.02 3.59 34.24
CA GLY A 1083 -24.96 2.57 34.17
C GLY A 1083 -24.84 1.85 32.82
N PHE A 1084 -25.57 2.27 31.79
CA PHE A 1084 -25.52 1.72 30.43
C PHE A 1084 -24.36 2.33 29.62
N LEU A 1085 -23.14 2.06 30.08
CA LEU A 1085 -21.93 2.71 29.56
C LEU A 1085 -21.46 2.15 28.21
N ASP A 1086 -21.71 0.87 27.92
CA ASP A 1086 -21.37 0.25 26.64
C ASP A 1086 -22.26 0.79 25.51
N GLU A 1087 -23.55 1.02 25.80
CA GLU A 1087 -24.48 1.68 24.88
C GLU A 1087 -24.09 3.13 24.63
N THR A 1088 -23.61 3.82 25.67
CA THR A 1088 -23.10 5.20 25.56
C THR A 1088 -21.84 5.27 24.70
N GLU A 1089 -20.91 4.32 24.85
CA GLU A 1089 -19.70 4.21 24.02
C GLU A 1089 -20.03 3.91 22.55
N THR A 1090 -21.05 3.07 22.30
CA THR A 1090 -21.53 2.77 20.95
C THR A 1090 -22.14 4.01 20.29
N LEU A 1091 -22.91 4.80 21.06
CA LEU A 1091 -23.51 6.07 20.59
C LEU A 1091 -22.43 7.07 20.17
N ILE A 1092 -21.34 7.15 20.94
CA ILE A 1092 -20.19 8.04 20.70
C ILE A 1092 -19.32 7.57 19.52
N SER A 1093 -19.18 6.25 19.34
CA SER A 1093 -18.33 5.67 18.28
C SER A 1093 -18.98 5.66 16.89
N GLY A 1094 -20.27 6.01 16.79
CA GLY A 1094 -20.97 6.22 15.53
C GLY A 1094 -20.47 7.48 14.81
N LYS A 1095 -20.25 7.39 13.48
CA LYS A 1095 -19.59 8.43 12.67
C LYS A 1095 -20.22 9.85 12.83
N HIS A 1096 -19.34 10.83 13.07
CA HIS A 1096 -19.51 12.29 12.91
C HIS A 1096 -20.38 13.05 13.93
N ILE A 1097 -20.15 12.86 15.23
CA ILE A 1097 -20.66 13.76 16.27
C ILE A 1097 -19.48 14.52 16.90
N GLU A 1098 -19.51 15.86 16.87
CA GLU A 1098 -18.62 16.69 17.70
C GLU A 1098 -19.16 16.69 19.13
N ILE A 1099 -18.48 15.98 20.02
CA ILE A 1099 -18.84 15.90 21.45
C ILE A 1099 -18.16 17.06 22.18
N ASP A 1100 -18.95 17.88 22.86
CA ASP A 1100 -18.45 19.02 23.64
C ASP A 1100 -17.83 18.56 24.99
N SER A 1101 -17.12 19.48 25.66
CA SER A 1101 -16.48 19.18 26.94
C SER A 1101 -17.49 18.72 28.02
N ASN A 1102 -18.69 19.31 28.05
CA ASN A 1102 -19.70 18.99 29.07
C ASN A 1102 -20.19 17.54 28.97
N MET A 1103 -20.35 17.02 27.76
CA MET A 1103 -20.72 15.63 27.51
C MET A 1103 -19.62 14.65 27.94
N TRP A 1104 -18.35 14.99 27.70
CA TRP A 1104 -17.21 14.21 28.22
C TRP A 1104 -17.17 14.19 29.74
N TRP A 1105 -17.44 15.32 30.39
CA TRP A 1105 -17.53 15.42 31.85
C TRP A 1105 -18.69 14.62 32.45
N ALA A 1106 -19.86 14.64 31.81
CA ALA A 1106 -21.02 13.84 32.23
C ALA A 1106 -20.74 12.32 32.12
N LEU A 1107 -20.09 11.90 31.04
CA LEU A 1107 -19.68 10.52 30.86
C LEU A 1107 -18.59 10.12 31.86
N PHE A 1108 -17.60 10.99 32.11
CA PHE A 1108 -16.53 10.71 33.06
C PHE A 1108 -17.05 10.54 34.48
N SER A 1109 -18.00 11.40 34.88
CA SER A 1109 -18.73 11.30 36.14
C SER A 1109 -19.49 9.98 36.26
N SER A 1110 -20.12 9.53 35.18
CA SER A 1110 -20.82 8.25 35.12
C SER A 1110 -19.87 7.05 35.21
N CYS A 1111 -18.72 7.10 34.52
CA CYS A 1111 -17.66 6.09 34.64
C CYS A 1111 -17.10 6.00 36.06
N ALA A 1112 -16.96 7.13 36.75
CA ALA A 1112 -16.53 7.18 38.15
C ALA A 1112 -17.60 6.60 39.10
N ALA A 1113 -18.87 6.91 38.88
CA ALA A 1113 -19.98 6.41 39.69
C ALA A 1113 -20.19 4.89 39.55
N HIS A 1114 -19.97 4.33 38.35
CA HIS A 1114 -20.21 2.92 38.04
C HIS A 1114 -18.93 2.06 37.96
N GLY A 1115 -17.75 2.63 38.25
CA GLY A 1115 -16.48 1.90 38.31
C GLY A 1115 -15.96 1.38 36.95
N ASN A 1116 -16.31 2.01 35.83
CA ASN A 1116 -15.88 1.58 34.49
C ASN A 1116 -14.48 2.11 34.16
N LEU A 1117 -13.45 1.35 34.55
CA LEU A 1117 -12.05 1.72 34.36
C LEU A 1117 -11.64 1.84 32.88
N ARG A 1118 -12.22 1.00 32.00
CA ARG A 1118 -11.86 0.99 30.57
C ARG A 1118 -12.27 2.30 29.91
N LEU A 1119 -13.55 2.65 30.00
CA LEU A 1119 -14.09 3.85 29.37
C LEU A 1119 -13.58 5.11 30.08
N GLY A 1120 -13.44 5.07 31.41
CA GLY A 1120 -12.87 6.17 32.20
C GLY A 1120 -11.44 6.56 31.78
N ARG A 1121 -10.59 5.60 31.41
CA ARG A 1121 -9.23 5.88 30.91
C ARG A 1121 -9.22 6.57 29.54
N ILE A 1122 -10.15 6.20 28.67
CA ILE A 1122 -10.28 6.81 27.34
C ILE A 1122 -10.72 8.27 27.49
N VAL A 1123 -11.77 8.51 28.28
CA VAL A 1123 -12.30 9.86 28.51
C VAL A 1123 -11.27 10.76 29.19
N VAL A 1124 -10.47 10.24 30.13
CA VAL A 1124 -9.37 11.01 30.74
C VAL A 1124 -8.28 11.39 29.75
N GLY A 1125 -7.90 10.51 28.83
CA GLY A 1125 -6.92 10.84 27.79
C GLY A 1125 -7.39 12.04 26.96
N ILE A 1126 -8.67 12.04 26.58
CA ILE A 1126 -9.30 13.12 25.82
C ILE A 1126 -9.35 14.42 26.64
N LEU A 1127 -9.86 14.37 27.89
CA LEU A 1127 -9.96 15.54 28.76
C LEU A 1127 -8.59 16.13 29.13
N LEU A 1128 -7.53 15.31 29.29
CA LEU A 1128 -6.18 15.80 29.55
C LEU A 1128 -5.51 16.44 28.33
N GLU A 1129 -5.86 16.02 27.12
CA GLU A 1129 -5.40 16.69 25.89
C GLU A 1129 -6.07 18.06 25.72
N THR A 1130 -7.35 18.20 26.09
CA THR A 1130 -8.14 19.43 25.91
C THR A 1130 -8.07 20.40 27.08
N GLU A 1131 -7.94 19.92 28.32
CA GLU A 1131 -8.10 20.68 29.57
C GLU A 1131 -6.95 20.39 30.57
N GLN A 1132 -5.70 20.56 30.11
CA GLN A 1132 -4.45 20.17 30.80
C GLN A 1132 -4.27 20.63 32.27
N HIS A 1133 -5.09 21.57 32.78
CA HIS A 1133 -4.91 22.20 34.09
C HIS A 1133 -6.09 22.02 35.06
N ASP A 1134 -7.13 21.26 34.68
CA ASP A 1134 -8.28 21.05 35.58
C ASP A 1134 -8.01 19.93 36.62
N LEU A 1135 -7.84 20.35 37.88
CA LEU A 1135 -7.60 19.45 39.01
C LEU A 1135 -8.74 18.46 39.24
N SER A 1136 -9.96 18.75 38.78
CA SER A 1136 -11.12 17.87 38.94
C SER A 1136 -11.00 16.59 38.09
N VAL A 1137 -10.18 16.58 37.02
CA VAL A 1137 -9.92 15.38 36.21
C VAL A 1137 -9.22 14.31 37.05
N TYR A 1138 -8.22 14.73 37.83
CA TYR A 1138 -7.45 13.86 38.71
C TYR A 1138 -8.28 13.33 39.88
N VAL A 1139 -9.22 14.13 40.40
CA VAL A 1139 -10.14 13.73 41.46
C VAL A 1139 -11.12 12.67 40.95
N LEU A 1140 -11.76 12.87 39.80
CA LEU A 1140 -12.66 11.85 39.24
C LEU A 1140 -11.92 10.58 38.83
N LEU A 1141 -10.72 10.70 38.27
CA LEU A 1141 -9.88 9.54 37.95
C LEU A 1141 -9.60 8.72 39.22
N SER A 1142 -9.38 9.41 40.34
CA SER A 1142 -9.17 8.74 41.61
C SER A 1142 -10.37 7.91 42.08
N ASN A 1143 -11.58 8.42 41.81
CA ASN A 1143 -12.83 7.73 42.10
C ASN A 1143 -13.05 6.52 41.18
N VAL A 1144 -12.70 6.62 39.89
CA VAL A 1144 -12.74 5.48 38.94
C VAL A 1144 -11.82 4.34 39.41
N TYR A 1145 -10.60 4.66 39.86
CA TYR A 1145 -9.67 3.65 40.37
C TYR A 1145 -10.09 3.05 41.72
N ALA A 1146 -10.74 3.84 42.58
CA ALA A 1146 -11.28 3.37 43.86
C ALA A 1146 -12.43 2.36 43.66
N GLY A 1147 -13.26 2.53 42.61
CA GLY A 1147 -14.35 1.62 42.27
C GLY A 1147 -13.91 0.21 41.86
N ASP A 1148 -12.68 0.04 41.32
CA ASP A 1148 -12.11 -1.25 40.85
C ASP A 1148 -11.33 -1.99 41.97
N GLY A 1149 -11.42 -1.54 43.22
CA GLY A 1149 -10.82 -2.23 44.37
C GLY A 1149 -9.28 -2.17 44.46
N LYS A 1150 -8.62 -1.28 43.71
CA LYS A 1150 -7.16 -1.08 43.76
C LYS A 1150 -6.79 -0.01 44.78
N SER A 1151 -5.96 -0.36 45.77
CA SER A 1151 -5.63 0.52 46.91
C SER A 1151 -4.81 1.77 46.50
N PRO A 1152 -4.78 2.84 47.32
CA PRO A 1152 -4.17 4.15 47.02
C PRO A 1152 -2.63 4.17 46.90
N GLN A 1153 -1.96 3.03 46.72
CA GLN A 1153 -0.49 2.97 46.68
C GLN A 1153 0.10 3.49 45.34
N MET A 1154 -0.72 3.68 44.30
CA MET A 1154 -0.27 4.11 42.96
C MET A 1154 -0.13 5.64 42.79
N TYR A 1155 -0.63 6.46 43.73
CA TYR A 1155 -0.62 7.94 43.63
C TYR A 1155 0.75 8.61 43.83
N LYS A 1156 1.85 7.85 43.98
CA LYS A 1156 3.20 8.42 44.22
C LYS A 1156 4.11 8.44 42.99
N ASN A 1157 3.75 7.82 41.87
CA ASN A 1157 4.61 7.69 40.69
C ASN A 1157 4.04 8.30 39.40
N TRP A 1158 3.02 9.16 39.50
CA TRP A 1158 2.51 9.95 38.36
C TRP A 1158 2.65 11.43 38.67
#